data_AF-A0A498JPG1-F1
#
_entry.id   AF-A0A498JPG1-F1
#
_cell.length_a   1.000
_cell.length_b   1.000
_cell.length_c   1.000
_cell.angle_alpha   90.00
_cell.angle_beta   90.00
_cell.angle_gamma   90.00
#
_symmetry.space_group_name_H-M   'P 1'
#
loop_
_entity.id
_entity.type
_entity.pdbx_description
1 polymer ?
#
loop_
_entity_poly.entity_id
_entity_poly.type
_entity_poly.pdbx_seq_one_letter_code
_entity_poly.pdbx_strand_id
1 'polypeptide(L)'
;MYPPKHFEQQPKNTRTKMATKTQTLALTLSLLVLISSCKSSESAGIATYWGQNTNEGTLADACNTGNYQFVNIAFLTTFGNNQPPVLNLAGHCDPGSTCKGLSSDIRACQSKNIKVLLSIGGAAGSYSLTSADDARQSASRPLGDAVLDGVDFDIEAGGGQFYDELARSLNGHKGQAKTVYLAAAPQCPFPDTHLDGAIQTGLFDYVWVQFYNNAECHYANGNADALLSKWNQWASVPASQVLLGLPAAPAAAPSGGFVPADALKSQVLPAIKNSPKYGGVMLWSKQFDNARSIQTLRRRHRHLLGQKGNKCTLAETCAAGKYSYVNIAFLNKFGSGQTPQISRPLHPASNGCAIVSSGITSCQNRGIKVFLSLGGGIGNYSLSSAADAKHFADYLWNNFLTAGGTNGPRFPPARCFWGYRRLRRLIRAVDLFLLMLSIHRFFQLLRIRPKYGGVMLWSWQSLARMAGNSQASFLLLVLLAQLVRFELCYAGGIAIYWGQNGNEGTLAETCATGRYSYVNIAFLNKFGGGQTPEINLAGHCNPASGGCAIVSRGITSCHSRGIKVLLSIGGGAGNYSLASAADAKDVADYLWNNFLGGKKSTSRPLGDAVLDGVDFDIELGSTQYWDVLARRLKAYSKPRRSVYVAGAPQCPFPDKFLGRALNTGLFDYVWVQFYNNPSCQYSSGSTDNLINSWKRWTTSVKAGKIFMGLPAAPEAAGSGYIPAAVLKSKILPVIKKSSKYGGVMLWSKFYDDKSGYSSSIIKSV
;
A
#
# COMPACT_ATOMS: atom_id res chain seq x y z
N MET A 1 75.27 29.49 50.82
CA MET A 1 73.95 30.08 51.10
C MET A 1 73.02 29.69 49.97
N TYR A 2 72.09 28.76 50.21
CA TYR A 2 70.95 28.46 49.32
C TYR A 2 69.96 29.64 49.31
N PRO A 3 69.09 29.84 48.29
CA PRO A 3 67.79 29.13 48.23
C PRO A 3 67.24 28.94 46.77
N PRO A 4 65.98 28.52 46.50
CA PRO A 4 65.64 27.13 46.18
C PRO A 4 64.79 26.91 44.90
N LYS A 5 64.45 25.63 44.67
CA LYS A 5 63.84 24.98 43.48
C LYS A 5 62.33 25.21 43.23
N HIS A 6 61.96 24.88 41.99
CA HIS A 6 60.66 24.47 41.39
C HIS A 6 59.68 25.54 40.88
N PHE A 7 59.43 25.55 39.56
CA PHE A 7 58.15 25.15 38.96
C PHE A 7 58.31 24.89 37.45
N GLU A 8 57.78 23.76 36.98
CA GLU A 8 57.93 23.21 35.62
C GLU A 8 56.59 23.30 34.85
N GLN A 9 56.68 23.82 33.62
CA GLN A 9 55.85 23.67 32.40
C GLN A 9 54.30 23.65 32.46
N GLN A 10 53.68 24.42 31.55
CA GLN A 10 52.86 23.91 30.41
C GLN A 10 52.33 25.08 29.55
N PRO A 11 52.37 25.02 28.20
CA PRO A 11 51.91 26.08 27.31
C PRO A 11 50.45 25.93 26.87
N LYS A 12 49.80 27.08 26.63
CA LYS A 12 48.43 27.24 26.12
C LYS A 12 48.27 26.67 24.72
N ASN A 13 47.25 25.85 24.52
CA ASN A 13 46.89 25.26 23.23
C ASN A 13 45.58 25.88 22.70
N THR A 14 45.67 26.71 21.67
CA THR A 14 44.55 27.22 20.86
C THR A 14 44.21 26.21 19.76
N ARG A 15 43.07 25.51 19.88
CA ARG A 15 42.40 24.82 18.77
C ARG A 15 41.07 25.48 18.47
N THR A 16 40.89 25.98 17.26
CA THR A 16 39.56 26.26 16.70
C THR A 16 39.54 25.98 15.20
N LYS A 17 38.45 25.33 14.77
CA LYS A 17 37.95 25.15 13.40
C LYS A 17 38.53 24.02 12.54
N MET A 18 38.08 22.79 12.81
CA MET A 18 37.75 21.83 11.75
C MET A 18 36.84 20.70 12.28
N ALA A 19 35.56 21.00 12.49
CA ALA A 19 34.57 19.98 12.86
C ALA A 19 33.15 20.46 12.55
N THR A 20 32.77 20.48 11.27
CA THR A 20 31.36 20.78 10.90
C THR A 20 30.89 20.08 9.62
N LYS A 21 31.71 19.23 9.00
CA LYS A 21 31.30 18.45 7.80
C LYS A 21 31.06 16.96 8.05
N THR A 22 31.44 16.43 9.21
CA THR A 22 31.40 14.98 9.49
C THR A 22 30.09 14.50 10.15
N GLN A 23 29.32 15.40 10.80
CA GLN A 23 28.08 15.02 11.51
C GLN A 23 26.84 14.91 10.60
N THR A 24 26.84 15.58 9.44
CA THR A 24 25.69 15.54 8.51
C THR A 24 25.63 14.23 7.72
N LEU A 25 26.77 13.57 7.49
CA LEU A 25 26.84 12.29 6.76
C LEU A 25 26.42 11.09 7.64
N ALA A 26 26.67 11.16 8.95
CA ALA A 26 26.32 10.11 9.90
C ALA A 26 24.80 10.03 10.16
N LEU A 27 24.10 11.17 10.21
CA LEU A 27 22.65 11.20 10.41
C LEU A 27 21.86 10.65 9.21
N THR A 28 22.37 10.81 7.99
CA THR A 28 21.78 10.25 6.77
C THR A 28 21.98 8.74 6.65
N LEU A 29 23.09 8.20 7.16
CA LEU A 29 23.36 6.75 7.13
C LEU A 29 22.57 6.00 8.22
N SER A 30 22.37 6.60 9.40
CA SER A 30 21.55 6.01 10.48
C SER A 30 20.05 5.94 10.13
N LEU A 31 19.56 6.84 9.27
CA LEU A 31 18.17 6.82 8.80
C LEU A 31 17.93 5.76 7.71
N LEU A 32 18.97 5.36 6.97
CA LEU A 32 18.91 4.28 5.97
C LEU A 32 18.99 2.88 6.62
N VAL A 33 19.68 2.74 7.75
CA VAL A 33 19.79 1.45 8.48
C VAL A 33 18.50 1.09 9.23
N LEU A 34 17.73 2.08 9.72
CA LEU A 34 16.45 1.83 10.40
C LEU A 34 15.29 1.46 9.45
N ILE A 35 15.47 1.58 8.13
CA ILE A 35 14.49 1.14 7.12
C ILE A 35 14.71 -0.33 6.73
N SER A 36 15.84 -0.95 7.10
CA SER A 36 16.19 -2.32 6.69
C SER A 36 15.70 -3.44 7.63
N SER A 37 14.93 -3.15 8.68
CA SER A 37 14.43 -4.20 9.61
C SER A 37 12.91 -4.28 9.72
N CYS A 38 12.18 -3.57 8.88
CA CYS A 38 10.74 -3.76 8.73
C CYS A 38 10.49 -4.94 7.76
N LYS A 39 10.65 -6.19 8.21
CA LYS A 39 10.04 -7.32 7.49
C LYS A 39 8.52 -7.19 7.67
N SER A 40 7.87 -6.54 6.71
CA SER A 40 6.43 -6.61 6.54
C SER A 40 6.02 -8.08 6.51
N SER A 41 5.00 -8.48 7.27
CA SER A 41 4.26 -9.70 6.98
C SER A 41 3.71 -9.52 5.56
N GLU A 42 4.46 -10.03 4.57
CA GLU A 42 4.06 -10.00 3.17
C GLU A 42 2.77 -10.82 3.08
N SER A 43 1.69 -10.18 2.65
CA SER A 43 0.52 -10.91 2.17
C SER A 43 0.99 -11.95 1.17
N ALA A 44 0.57 -13.22 1.30
CA ALA A 44 0.91 -14.31 0.38
C ALA A 44 1.03 -13.83 -1.08
N GLY A 45 2.26 -13.81 -1.59
CA GLY A 45 2.66 -13.22 -2.85
C GLY A 45 2.42 -14.12 -4.06
N ILE A 46 2.51 -13.55 -5.26
CA ILE A 46 2.59 -14.34 -6.50
C ILE A 46 3.94 -14.07 -7.16
N ALA A 47 4.72 -15.13 -7.36
CA ALA A 47 5.94 -15.12 -8.16
C ALA A 47 5.67 -15.68 -9.56
N THR A 48 6.43 -15.25 -10.57
CA THR A 48 6.37 -15.84 -11.91
C THR A 48 7.72 -15.75 -12.63
N TYR A 49 7.88 -16.55 -13.67
CA TYR A 49 9.03 -16.56 -14.56
C TYR A 49 8.68 -15.86 -15.89
N TRP A 50 9.56 -14.97 -16.34
CA TRP A 50 9.46 -14.23 -17.61
C TRP A 50 10.79 -14.34 -18.38
N GLY A 51 10.73 -14.43 -19.70
CA GLY A 51 11.90 -14.51 -20.58
C GLY A 51 12.04 -15.87 -21.29
N GLN A 52 11.01 -16.71 -21.29
CA GLN A 52 11.05 -18.07 -21.82
C GLN A 52 10.18 -18.26 -23.07
N ASN A 53 9.48 -17.22 -23.53
CA ASN A 53 8.71 -17.28 -24.78
C ASN A 53 8.58 -15.90 -25.44
N THR A 54 8.84 -15.80 -26.74
CA THR A 54 8.69 -14.56 -27.52
C THR A 54 7.30 -13.92 -27.43
N ASN A 55 6.25 -14.72 -27.17
CA ASN A 55 4.86 -14.26 -27.17
C ASN A 55 4.31 -13.93 -25.77
N GLU A 56 5.15 -13.87 -24.73
CA GLU A 56 4.69 -13.68 -23.34
C GLU A 56 4.50 -12.20 -22.94
N GLY A 57 4.77 -11.28 -23.87
CA GLY A 57 4.76 -9.83 -23.66
C GLY A 57 6.08 -9.29 -23.11
N THR A 58 6.18 -7.97 -22.97
CA THR A 58 7.38 -7.33 -22.40
C THR A 58 7.47 -7.56 -20.89
N LEU A 59 8.65 -7.35 -20.31
CA LEU A 59 8.83 -7.35 -18.86
C LEU A 59 7.96 -6.27 -18.20
N ALA A 60 7.89 -5.09 -18.82
CA ALA A 60 6.96 -4.05 -18.41
C ALA A 60 5.50 -4.54 -18.41
N ASP A 61 5.05 -5.29 -19.42
CA ASP A 61 3.69 -5.83 -19.47
C ASP A 61 3.43 -6.79 -18.30
N ALA A 62 4.38 -7.69 -18.01
CA ALA A 62 4.30 -8.60 -16.87
C ALA A 62 4.11 -7.81 -15.55
N CYS A 63 4.91 -6.78 -15.33
CA CYS A 63 4.82 -5.92 -14.14
C CYS A 63 3.57 -5.02 -14.12
N ASN A 64 3.10 -4.58 -15.29
CA ASN A 64 1.92 -3.75 -15.47
C ASN A 64 0.62 -4.51 -15.21
N THR A 65 0.65 -5.84 -15.27
CA THR A 65 -0.49 -6.66 -14.85
C THR A 65 -0.90 -6.39 -13.39
N GLY A 66 0.06 -5.92 -12.57
CA GLY A 66 -0.10 -5.77 -11.12
C GLY A 66 -0.39 -7.09 -10.42
N ASN A 67 -0.08 -8.23 -11.03
CA ASN A 67 -0.39 -9.56 -10.51
C ASN A 67 0.71 -10.13 -9.63
N TYR A 68 1.96 -9.75 -9.90
CA TYR A 68 3.13 -10.37 -9.30
C TYR A 68 3.76 -9.47 -8.25
N GLN A 69 4.28 -10.09 -7.20
CA GLN A 69 5.18 -9.49 -6.23
C GLN A 69 6.64 -9.81 -6.55
N PHE A 70 6.88 -10.90 -7.30
CA PHE A 70 8.18 -11.34 -7.75
C PHE A 70 8.14 -11.67 -9.24
N VAL A 71 9.14 -11.23 -9.99
CA VAL A 71 9.35 -11.64 -11.38
C VAL A 71 10.78 -12.14 -11.52
N ASN A 72 10.91 -13.41 -11.88
CA ASN A 72 12.19 -14.06 -12.17
C ASN A 72 12.46 -13.90 -13.67
N ILE A 73 13.52 -13.16 -14.00
CA ILE A 73 14.07 -13.07 -15.35
C ILE A 73 14.82 -14.37 -15.59
N ALA A 74 14.30 -15.19 -16.49
CA ALA A 74 14.70 -16.56 -16.70
C ALA A 74 15.19 -16.73 -18.14
N PHE A 75 16.37 -17.30 -18.42
CA PHE A 75 17.36 -17.88 -17.49
C PHE A 75 18.80 -17.54 -17.87
N LEU A 76 19.69 -17.56 -16.87
CA LEU A 76 21.12 -17.77 -17.09
C LEU A 76 21.39 -19.27 -17.24
N THR A 77 21.49 -19.74 -18.48
CA THR A 77 21.47 -21.17 -18.83
C THR A 77 22.85 -21.80 -18.95
N THR A 78 23.92 -21.00 -18.94
CA THR A 78 25.30 -21.48 -19.00
C THR A 78 26.14 -20.71 -17.99
N PHE A 79 26.87 -21.41 -17.13
CA PHE A 79 27.82 -20.83 -16.16
C PHE A 79 28.66 -21.94 -15.48
N GLY A 80 29.81 -21.57 -14.91
CA GLY A 80 30.70 -22.52 -14.22
C GLY A 80 31.57 -23.32 -15.20
N ASN A 81 32.52 -24.10 -14.67
CA ASN A 81 33.54 -24.85 -15.45
C ASN A 81 34.24 -24.00 -16.52
N ASN A 82 34.65 -22.79 -16.16
CA ASN A 82 35.25 -21.79 -17.07
C ASN A 82 34.41 -21.41 -18.32
N GLN A 83 33.10 -21.69 -18.33
CA GLN A 83 32.22 -21.29 -19.43
C GLN A 83 31.74 -19.83 -19.26
N PRO A 84 31.70 -19.04 -20.35
CA PRO A 84 31.16 -17.69 -20.27
C PRO A 84 29.67 -17.73 -19.91
N PRO A 85 29.20 -16.91 -18.96
CA PRO A 85 27.79 -16.90 -18.59
C PRO A 85 26.87 -16.51 -19.76
N VAL A 86 25.88 -17.34 -20.08
CA VAL A 86 24.92 -17.08 -21.17
C VAL A 86 23.52 -16.85 -20.61
N LEU A 87 22.99 -15.66 -20.88
CA LEU A 87 21.61 -15.31 -20.60
C LEU A 87 20.74 -15.66 -21.83
N ASN A 88 19.74 -16.51 -21.65
CA ASN A 88 18.78 -16.85 -22.68
C ASN A 88 17.40 -16.32 -22.31
N LEU A 89 16.97 -15.25 -22.98
CA LEU A 89 15.64 -14.67 -22.84
C LEU A 89 14.74 -14.96 -24.05
N ALA A 90 14.88 -16.14 -24.66
CA ALA A 90 14.01 -16.63 -25.74
C ALA A 90 13.75 -15.61 -26.86
N GLY A 91 14.76 -14.82 -27.24
CA GLY A 91 14.67 -13.82 -28.31
C GLY A 91 14.07 -12.46 -27.91
N HIS A 92 13.74 -12.23 -26.63
CA HIS A 92 13.33 -10.90 -26.13
C HIS A 92 14.45 -9.87 -26.25
N CYS A 93 15.70 -10.31 -26.14
CA CYS A 93 16.88 -9.52 -26.41
C CYS A 93 18.10 -10.40 -26.62
N ASP A 94 19.16 -9.80 -27.15
CA ASP A 94 20.49 -10.36 -27.30
C ASP A 94 21.39 -9.82 -26.17
N PRO A 95 21.98 -10.70 -25.32
CA PRO A 95 22.87 -10.32 -24.23
C PRO A 95 24.08 -9.48 -24.66
N GLY A 96 24.54 -9.65 -25.90
CA GLY A 96 25.67 -8.91 -26.45
C GLY A 96 25.34 -7.48 -26.90
N SER A 97 24.06 -7.15 -27.11
CA SER A 97 23.65 -5.90 -27.76
C SER A 97 22.42 -5.23 -27.15
N THR A 98 21.27 -5.90 -27.14
CA THR A 98 19.95 -5.28 -26.92
C THR A 98 19.40 -5.47 -25.50
N CYS A 99 19.92 -6.42 -24.71
CA CYS A 99 19.41 -6.67 -23.34
C CYS A 99 19.63 -5.52 -22.37
N LYS A 100 20.50 -4.55 -22.71
CA LYS A 100 20.65 -3.29 -21.95
C LYS A 100 19.34 -2.47 -21.91
N GLY A 101 18.46 -2.62 -22.90
CA GLY A 101 17.16 -1.94 -22.94
C GLY A 101 16.21 -2.31 -21.79
N LEU A 102 16.37 -3.52 -21.22
CA LEU A 102 15.57 -4.01 -20.10
C LEU A 102 15.82 -3.23 -18.80
N SER A 103 16.89 -2.44 -18.72
CA SER A 103 17.17 -1.63 -17.54
C SER A 103 16.05 -0.65 -17.16
N SER A 104 15.29 -0.18 -18.15
CA SER A 104 14.13 0.70 -17.92
C SER A 104 12.93 -0.07 -17.35
N ASP A 105 12.63 -1.24 -17.92
CA ASP A 105 11.56 -2.13 -17.49
C ASP A 105 11.81 -2.66 -16.07
N ILE A 106 13.04 -3.07 -15.75
CA ILE A 106 13.43 -3.53 -14.41
C ILE A 106 13.17 -2.43 -13.37
N ARG A 107 13.60 -1.19 -13.64
CA ARG A 107 13.36 -0.05 -12.73
C ARG A 107 11.87 0.28 -12.63
N ALA A 108 11.12 0.16 -13.73
CA ALA A 108 9.67 0.34 -13.72
C ALA A 108 8.96 -0.72 -12.86
N CYS A 109 9.36 -1.99 -12.94
CA CYS A 109 8.88 -3.07 -12.07
C CYS A 109 9.19 -2.77 -10.59
N GLN A 110 10.44 -2.41 -10.28
CA GLN A 110 10.88 -2.09 -8.93
C GLN A 110 10.14 -0.88 -8.33
N SER A 111 9.85 0.14 -9.14
CA SER A 111 9.06 1.31 -8.71
C SER A 111 7.63 0.95 -8.28
N LYS A 112 7.14 -0.23 -8.68
CA LYS A 112 5.84 -0.80 -8.30
C LYS A 112 5.93 -1.75 -7.11
N ASN A 113 7.08 -1.78 -6.43
CA ASN A 113 7.37 -2.70 -5.34
C ASN A 113 7.34 -4.18 -5.75
N ILE A 114 7.69 -4.47 -7.01
CA ILE A 114 7.88 -5.84 -7.54
C ILE A 114 9.37 -6.16 -7.46
N LYS A 115 9.73 -7.25 -6.79
CA LYS A 115 11.12 -7.73 -6.73
C LYS A 115 11.45 -8.43 -8.05
N VAL A 116 12.53 -8.01 -8.69
CA VAL A 116 13.01 -8.59 -9.95
C VAL A 116 14.30 -9.35 -9.68
N LEU A 117 14.25 -10.67 -9.90
CA LEU A 117 15.38 -11.58 -9.65
C LEU A 117 15.91 -12.13 -10.99
N LEU A 118 17.20 -12.47 -11.04
CA LEU A 118 17.75 -13.29 -12.10
C LEU A 118 17.64 -14.75 -11.69
N SER A 119 17.02 -15.59 -12.53
CA SER A 119 17.03 -17.03 -12.32
C SER A 119 18.20 -17.68 -13.07
N ILE A 120 18.96 -18.52 -12.36
CA ILE A 120 20.08 -19.30 -12.90
C ILE A 120 19.69 -20.77 -13.00
N GLY A 121 20.09 -21.41 -14.10
CA GLY A 121 19.81 -22.83 -14.36
C GLY A 121 18.65 -23.05 -15.33
N GLY A 122 17.68 -23.85 -14.90
CA GLY A 122 16.51 -24.33 -15.64
C GLY A 122 16.69 -25.74 -16.22
N ALA A 123 15.61 -26.39 -16.63
CA ALA A 123 15.61 -27.76 -17.19
C ALA A 123 16.55 -27.97 -18.40
N ALA A 124 16.93 -26.89 -19.10
CA ALA A 124 17.82 -26.92 -20.26
C ALA A 124 18.97 -25.93 -20.06
N GLY A 125 20.21 -26.39 -20.24
CA GLY A 125 21.40 -25.57 -20.07
C GLY A 125 22.67 -26.40 -19.88
N SER A 126 23.79 -25.71 -19.67
CA SER A 126 25.07 -26.33 -19.32
C SER A 126 25.67 -25.57 -18.15
N TYR A 127 25.41 -26.06 -16.94
CA TYR A 127 25.84 -25.41 -15.72
C TYR A 127 26.27 -26.44 -14.68
N SER A 128 27.41 -26.19 -14.05
CA SER A 128 27.94 -26.98 -12.96
C SER A 128 29.04 -26.19 -12.27
N LEU A 129 29.09 -26.25 -10.96
CA LEU A 129 30.19 -25.72 -10.17
C LEU A 129 31.04 -26.91 -9.75
N THR A 130 32.29 -27.00 -10.22
CA THR A 130 33.22 -28.06 -9.80
C THR A 130 34.30 -27.55 -8.86
N SER A 131 34.36 -26.23 -8.65
CA SER A 131 35.28 -25.55 -7.76
C SER A 131 34.69 -24.27 -7.17
N ALA A 132 35.26 -23.80 -6.06
CA ALA A 132 34.94 -22.49 -5.47
C ALA A 132 35.28 -21.31 -6.40
N ASP A 133 36.22 -21.49 -7.34
CA ASP A 133 36.61 -20.48 -8.33
C ASP A 133 35.57 -20.34 -9.46
N ASP A 134 34.86 -21.42 -9.81
CA ASP A 134 33.74 -21.35 -10.75
C ASP A 134 32.62 -20.44 -10.24
N ALA A 135 32.42 -20.38 -8.92
CA ALA A 135 31.45 -19.49 -8.28
C ALA A 135 31.84 -17.99 -8.33
N ARG A 136 33.05 -17.65 -8.80
CA ARG A 136 33.62 -16.29 -8.79
C ARG A 136 33.78 -15.67 -10.18
N GLN A 137 33.29 -16.32 -11.23
CA GLN A 137 33.47 -15.84 -12.60
C GLN A 137 32.73 -14.51 -12.85
N SER A 138 33.46 -13.52 -13.37
CA SER A 138 32.96 -12.17 -13.66
C SER A 138 32.53 -12.05 -15.13
N ALA A 139 31.26 -11.69 -15.37
CA ALA A 139 30.75 -11.36 -16.70
C ALA A 139 30.31 -9.88 -16.79
N SER A 140 30.30 -9.34 -18.02
CA SER A 140 29.73 -8.04 -18.33
C SER A 140 28.25 -7.99 -17.96
N ARG A 141 27.75 -6.88 -17.41
CA ARG A 141 26.35 -6.72 -16.98
C ARG A 141 25.38 -6.89 -18.18
N PRO A 142 24.70 -8.04 -18.33
CA PRO A 142 23.98 -8.35 -19.56
C PRO A 142 22.65 -7.57 -19.65
N LEU A 143 22.12 -7.13 -18.51
CA LEU A 143 20.86 -6.37 -18.41
C LEU A 143 21.06 -4.85 -18.35
N GLY A 144 22.27 -4.36 -18.66
CA GLY A 144 22.61 -2.94 -18.59
C GLY A 144 23.00 -2.46 -17.19
N ASP A 145 22.66 -1.21 -16.87
CA ASP A 145 23.02 -0.55 -15.62
C ASP A 145 22.01 -0.84 -14.48
N ALA A 146 20.87 -1.45 -14.78
CA ALA A 146 19.91 -1.85 -13.75
C ALA A 146 20.51 -2.86 -12.75
N VAL A 147 20.11 -2.68 -11.48
CA VAL A 147 20.52 -3.53 -10.36
C VAL A 147 19.31 -4.34 -9.92
N LEU A 148 19.40 -5.66 -10.07
CA LEU A 148 18.34 -6.59 -9.66
C LEU A 148 18.16 -6.60 -8.13
N ASP A 149 17.07 -7.20 -7.67
CA ASP A 149 16.77 -7.36 -6.25
C ASP A 149 17.40 -8.64 -5.67
N GLY A 150 17.62 -9.66 -6.50
CA GLY A 150 18.12 -10.94 -6.02
C GLY A 150 18.45 -11.94 -7.13
N VAL A 151 18.79 -13.16 -6.69
CA VAL A 151 19.10 -14.31 -7.54
C VAL A 151 18.22 -15.48 -7.11
N ASP A 152 17.66 -16.16 -8.10
CA ASP A 152 16.89 -17.39 -7.97
C ASP A 152 17.69 -18.59 -8.48
N PHE A 153 17.73 -19.66 -7.70
CA PHE A 153 18.46 -20.89 -8.00
C PHE A 153 17.45 -21.92 -8.50
N ASP A 154 17.42 -22.15 -9.81
CA ASP A 154 16.56 -23.15 -10.45
C ASP A 154 17.45 -24.27 -11.03
N ILE A 155 17.99 -25.12 -10.16
CA ILE A 155 19.01 -26.11 -10.52
C ILE A 155 18.34 -27.47 -10.66
N GLU A 156 18.21 -27.94 -11.89
CA GLU A 156 17.53 -29.21 -12.21
C GLU A 156 18.46 -30.27 -12.81
N ALA A 157 19.72 -29.89 -13.09
CA ALA A 157 20.73 -30.75 -13.67
C ALA A 157 22.14 -30.42 -13.12
N GLY A 158 23.10 -31.31 -13.38
CA GLY A 158 24.48 -31.19 -12.88
C GLY A 158 24.65 -31.75 -11.46
N GLY A 159 25.77 -31.46 -10.81
CA GLY A 159 26.02 -31.87 -9.42
C GLY A 159 25.45 -30.86 -8.43
N GLY A 160 24.93 -31.30 -7.29
CA GLY A 160 24.41 -30.42 -6.22
C GLY A 160 25.47 -29.75 -5.33
N GLN A 161 26.75 -29.80 -5.72
CA GLN A 161 27.86 -29.29 -4.93
C GLN A 161 28.08 -27.79 -5.16
N PHE A 162 28.62 -27.10 -4.14
CA PHE A 162 29.05 -25.69 -4.17
C PHE A 162 27.97 -24.62 -4.38
N TYR A 163 26.70 -24.97 -4.56
CA TYR A 163 25.61 -23.98 -4.54
C TYR A 163 25.43 -23.34 -3.15
N ASP A 164 25.81 -24.03 -2.09
CA ASP A 164 25.88 -23.48 -0.73
C ASP A 164 26.99 -22.42 -0.60
N GLU A 165 28.15 -22.64 -1.22
CA GLU A 165 29.21 -21.63 -1.31
C GLU A 165 28.79 -20.42 -2.15
N LEU A 166 28.12 -20.65 -3.29
CA LEU A 166 27.56 -19.57 -4.09
C LEU A 166 26.54 -18.74 -3.28
N ALA A 167 25.65 -19.40 -2.53
CA ALA A 167 24.70 -18.73 -1.64
C ALA A 167 25.41 -17.91 -0.55
N ARG A 168 26.46 -18.46 0.10
CA ARG A 168 27.28 -17.72 1.08
C ARG A 168 27.98 -16.52 0.46
N SER A 169 28.52 -16.67 -0.75
CA SER A 169 29.20 -15.61 -1.49
C SER A 169 28.24 -14.46 -1.82
N LEU A 170 27.08 -14.76 -2.41
CA LEU A 170 26.04 -13.78 -2.71
C LEU A 170 25.51 -13.11 -1.43
N ASN A 171 25.32 -13.87 -0.36
CA ASN A 171 24.91 -13.34 0.94
C ASN A 171 25.97 -12.43 1.57
N GLY A 172 27.26 -12.67 1.32
CA GLY A 172 28.38 -11.83 1.76
C GLY A 172 28.35 -10.41 1.20
N HIS A 173 27.61 -10.18 0.11
CA HIS A 173 27.37 -8.84 -0.44
C HIS A 173 26.20 -8.09 0.24
N LYS A 174 25.44 -8.72 1.13
CA LYS A 174 24.38 -8.04 1.89
C LYS A 174 25.00 -6.93 2.77
N GLY A 175 24.60 -5.69 2.51
CA GLY A 175 25.03 -4.52 3.30
C GLY A 175 26.10 -3.63 2.64
N GLN A 176 26.65 -4.01 1.48
CA GLN A 176 27.66 -3.18 0.77
C GLN A 176 27.03 -2.08 -0.11
N ALA A 177 25.79 -2.25 -0.59
CA ALA A 177 25.05 -1.23 -1.36
C ALA A 177 23.52 -1.41 -1.40
N LYS A 178 23.03 -2.66 -1.38
CA LYS A 178 21.59 -3.03 -1.40
C LYS A 178 21.41 -4.40 -0.75
N THR A 179 20.23 -4.70 -0.22
CA THR A 179 19.86 -6.06 0.20
C THR A 179 19.76 -6.96 -1.04
N VAL A 180 20.42 -8.11 -1.02
CA VAL A 180 20.34 -9.14 -2.08
C VAL A 180 19.42 -10.25 -1.60
N TYR A 181 18.29 -10.46 -2.27
CA TYR A 181 17.39 -11.58 -1.96
C TYR A 181 17.88 -12.87 -2.60
N LEU A 182 17.80 -13.98 -1.85
CA LEU A 182 18.09 -15.31 -2.38
C LEU A 182 16.80 -16.11 -2.47
N ALA A 183 16.54 -16.68 -3.64
CA ALA A 183 15.43 -17.58 -3.88
C ALA A 183 15.90 -18.92 -4.46
N ALA A 184 15.14 -19.99 -4.23
CA ALA A 184 15.41 -21.31 -4.78
C ALA A 184 14.11 -21.96 -5.30
N ALA A 185 14.23 -22.68 -6.42
CA ALA A 185 13.18 -23.43 -7.08
C ALA A 185 13.45 -24.95 -7.04
N PRO A 186 13.53 -25.58 -5.85
CA PRO A 186 13.80 -27.01 -5.78
C PRO A 186 12.70 -27.82 -6.45
N GLN A 187 13.10 -28.96 -7.02
CA GLN A 187 12.16 -30.02 -7.35
C GLN A 187 11.49 -30.49 -6.06
N CYS A 188 10.29 -31.00 -6.22
CA CYS A 188 9.46 -31.35 -5.08
C CYS A 188 9.84 -32.65 -4.31
N PRO A 189 10.56 -33.65 -4.88
CA PRO A 189 11.19 -34.70 -4.09
C PRO A 189 12.02 -34.10 -2.94
N PHE A 190 11.94 -34.69 -1.75
CA PHE A 190 12.55 -34.14 -0.54
C PHE A 190 13.48 -35.18 0.10
N PRO A 191 14.74 -34.83 0.41
CA PRO A 191 15.39 -33.56 0.06
C PRO A 191 15.58 -33.41 -1.47
N ASP A 192 15.69 -32.17 -1.94
CA ASP A 192 16.02 -31.91 -3.35
C ASP A 192 17.47 -32.33 -3.65
N THR A 193 17.68 -33.04 -4.75
CA THR A 193 18.99 -33.63 -5.08
C THR A 193 20.07 -32.60 -5.40
N HIS A 194 19.71 -31.38 -5.83
CA HIS A 194 20.63 -30.36 -6.30
C HIS A 194 20.80 -29.18 -5.34
N LEU A 195 19.76 -28.84 -4.57
CA LEU A 195 19.66 -27.61 -3.80
C LEU A 195 19.56 -27.81 -2.29
N ASP A 196 19.37 -29.03 -1.78
CA ASP A 196 19.22 -29.24 -0.33
C ASP A 196 20.39 -28.67 0.46
N GLY A 197 21.64 -28.97 0.05
CA GLY A 197 22.83 -28.42 0.71
C GLY A 197 22.85 -26.89 0.77
N ALA A 198 22.39 -26.21 -0.29
CA ALA A 198 22.26 -24.75 -0.32
C ALA A 198 21.11 -24.26 0.57
N ILE A 199 19.95 -24.90 0.52
CA ILE A 199 18.77 -24.54 1.32
C ILE A 199 19.05 -24.67 2.82
N GLN A 200 19.75 -25.74 3.24
CA GLN A 200 20.10 -25.99 4.64
C GLN A 200 21.02 -24.91 5.25
N THR A 201 21.65 -24.05 4.44
CA THR A 201 22.41 -22.89 4.95
C THR A 201 21.53 -21.87 5.69
N GLY A 202 20.21 -21.88 5.46
CA GLY A 202 19.26 -20.91 6.01
C GLY A 202 19.37 -19.50 5.41
N LEU A 203 20.09 -19.35 4.30
CA LEU A 203 20.33 -18.05 3.66
C LEU A 203 19.21 -17.61 2.70
N PHE A 204 18.35 -18.54 2.29
CA PHE A 204 17.29 -18.30 1.33
C PHE A 204 16.10 -17.56 1.95
N ASP A 205 15.73 -16.45 1.33
CA ASP A 205 14.55 -15.66 1.69
C ASP A 205 13.27 -16.34 1.19
N TYR A 206 13.33 -16.93 -0.01
CA TYR A 206 12.18 -17.55 -0.68
C TYR A 206 12.53 -18.94 -1.20
N VAL A 207 11.67 -19.93 -0.97
CA VAL A 207 11.79 -21.26 -1.57
C VAL A 207 10.46 -21.58 -2.27
N TRP A 208 10.43 -21.56 -3.60
CA TRP A 208 9.24 -21.90 -4.39
C TRP A 208 9.36 -23.32 -4.95
N VAL A 209 8.90 -24.29 -4.16
CA VAL A 209 8.99 -25.72 -4.48
C VAL A 209 8.11 -26.07 -5.68
N GLN A 210 8.66 -26.78 -6.65
CA GLN A 210 7.98 -27.14 -7.90
C GLN A 210 7.06 -28.37 -7.73
N PHE A 211 5.80 -28.19 -7.33
CA PHE A 211 4.82 -29.29 -7.16
C PHE A 211 4.19 -29.78 -8.48
N TYR A 212 4.98 -29.78 -9.55
CA TYR A 212 4.59 -30.23 -10.88
C TYR A 212 5.74 -30.96 -11.56
N ASN A 213 5.44 -31.69 -12.63
CA ASN A 213 6.35 -32.62 -13.32
C ASN A 213 6.97 -33.73 -12.45
N ASN A 214 6.54 -33.86 -11.19
CA ASN A 214 6.99 -34.85 -10.23
C ASN A 214 5.80 -35.67 -9.72
N ALA A 215 5.64 -36.91 -10.23
CA ALA A 215 4.46 -37.73 -9.96
C ALA A 215 4.23 -38.03 -8.48
N GLU A 216 5.31 -38.14 -7.69
CA GLU A 216 5.24 -38.46 -6.27
C GLU A 216 4.69 -37.34 -5.38
N CYS A 217 4.47 -36.15 -5.93
CA CYS A 217 4.12 -35.00 -5.12
C CYS A 217 3.23 -33.96 -5.78
N HIS A 218 2.87 -34.18 -7.03
CA HIS A 218 1.97 -33.28 -7.73
C HIS A 218 0.50 -33.61 -7.45
N TYR A 219 -0.40 -32.66 -7.71
CA TYR A 219 -1.83 -32.94 -7.68
C TYR A 219 -2.23 -33.82 -8.87
N ALA A 220 -2.90 -34.93 -8.60
CA ALA A 220 -3.31 -35.90 -9.61
C ALA A 220 -4.67 -36.52 -9.27
N ASN A 221 -5.46 -36.86 -10.30
CA ASN A 221 -6.71 -37.61 -10.17
C ASN A 221 -7.73 -37.03 -9.16
N GLY A 222 -7.76 -35.71 -8.98
CA GLY A 222 -8.70 -35.08 -8.05
C GLY A 222 -8.21 -34.96 -6.61
N ASN A 223 -6.99 -35.44 -6.29
CA ASN A 223 -6.48 -35.61 -4.93
C ASN A 223 -5.20 -34.78 -4.68
N ALA A 224 -5.12 -34.13 -3.51
CA ALA A 224 -4.02 -33.27 -3.08
C ALA A 224 -3.10 -33.88 -1.99
N ASP A 225 -3.32 -35.11 -1.54
CA ASP A 225 -2.65 -35.73 -0.39
C ASP A 225 -1.14 -35.84 -0.60
N ALA A 226 -0.69 -36.24 -1.79
CA ALA A 226 0.73 -36.32 -2.14
C ALA A 226 1.41 -34.94 -2.04
N LEU A 227 0.75 -33.91 -2.59
CA LEU A 227 1.20 -32.52 -2.51
C LEU A 227 1.26 -32.04 -1.07
N LEU A 228 0.21 -32.26 -0.27
CA LEU A 228 0.13 -31.82 1.12
C LEU A 228 1.13 -32.54 2.03
N SER A 229 1.36 -33.83 1.80
CA SER A 229 2.38 -34.61 2.50
C SER A 229 3.77 -34.02 2.30
N LYS A 230 4.13 -33.73 1.04
CA LYS A 230 5.43 -33.14 0.70
C LYS A 230 5.53 -31.68 1.13
N TRP A 231 4.44 -30.91 1.08
CA TRP A 231 4.39 -29.56 1.64
C TRP A 231 4.82 -29.53 3.10
N ASN A 232 4.37 -30.48 3.92
CA ASN A 232 4.73 -30.50 5.35
C ASN A 232 6.24 -30.69 5.58
N GLN A 233 6.91 -31.44 4.70
CA GLN A 233 8.37 -31.60 4.73
C GLN A 233 9.06 -30.31 4.29
N TRP A 234 8.62 -29.71 3.19
CA TRP A 234 9.16 -28.45 2.70
C TRP A 234 8.92 -27.28 3.65
N ALA A 235 7.83 -27.29 4.41
CA ALA A 235 7.55 -26.26 5.42
C ALA A 235 8.52 -26.30 6.62
N SER A 236 9.36 -27.34 6.78
CA SER A 236 10.35 -27.40 7.85
C SER A 236 11.73 -26.84 7.46
N VAL A 237 11.96 -26.46 6.20
CA VAL A 237 13.28 -25.97 5.75
C VAL A 237 13.64 -24.62 6.38
N PRO A 238 14.94 -24.31 6.54
CA PRO A 238 15.40 -23.09 7.21
C PRO A 238 15.28 -21.81 6.36
N ALA A 239 14.40 -21.78 5.36
CA ALA A 239 14.09 -20.58 4.59
C ALA A 239 13.12 -19.63 5.32
N SER A 240 13.13 -18.33 4.96
CA SER A 240 12.18 -17.37 5.56
C SER A 240 10.74 -17.65 5.12
N GLN A 241 10.51 -17.90 3.83
CA GLN A 241 9.20 -18.21 3.27
C GLN A 241 9.27 -19.35 2.24
N VAL A 242 8.23 -20.17 2.22
CA VAL A 242 8.02 -21.26 1.27
C VAL A 242 6.78 -20.97 0.43
N LEU A 243 6.90 -21.01 -0.88
CA LEU A 243 5.83 -20.77 -1.84
C LEU A 243 5.45 -22.09 -2.53
N LEU A 244 4.16 -22.23 -2.84
CA LEU A 244 3.63 -23.34 -3.61
C LEU A 244 3.89 -23.08 -5.10
N GLY A 245 4.87 -23.76 -5.70
CA GLY A 245 5.14 -23.67 -7.14
C GLY A 245 4.18 -24.52 -7.96
N LEU A 246 3.47 -23.90 -8.89
CA LEU A 246 2.43 -24.50 -9.72
C LEU A 246 2.59 -24.09 -11.18
N PRO A 247 2.16 -24.93 -12.13
CA PRO A 247 2.09 -24.54 -13.53
C PRO A 247 0.86 -23.63 -13.72
N ALA A 248 1.02 -22.54 -14.49
CA ALA A 248 -0.02 -21.56 -14.73
C ALA A 248 -1.18 -22.09 -15.60
N ALA A 249 -0.92 -23.17 -16.36
CA ALA A 249 -1.90 -23.90 -17.16
C ALA A 249 -1.47 -25.38 -17.28
N PRO A 250 -2.38 -26.31 -17.62
CA PRO A 250 -2.02 -27.71 -17.88
C PRO A 250 -0.89 -27.87 -18.90
N ALA A 251 -0.89 -27.04 -19.95
CA ALA A 251 0.13 -27.08 -20.99
C ALA A 251 1.54 -26.66 -20.51
N ALA A 252 1.65 -26.03 -19.33
CA ALA A 252 2.95 -25.63 -18.76
C ALA A 252 3.63 -26.77 -17.97
N ALA A 253 2.93 -27.86 -17.67
CA ALA A 253 3.47 -29.06 -17.04
C ALA A 253 2.93 -30.31 -17.74
N PRO A 254 3.52 -30.70 -18.88
CA PRO A 254 3.07 -31.85 -19.66
C PRO A 254 3.09 -33.16 -18.85
N SER A 255 4.01 -33.28 -17.90
CA SER A 255 4.14 -34.44 -17.01
C SER A 255 3.18 -34.41 -15.82
N GLY A 256 2.27 -33.41 -15.76
CA GLY A 256 1.21 -33.30 -14.77
C GLY A 256 1.54 -32.40 -13.58
N GLY A 257 0.56 -32.22 -12.69
CA GLY A 257 0.67 -31.35 -11.51
C GLY A 257 0.00 -29.99 -11.61
N PHE A 258 -0.75 -29.77 -12.70
CA PHE A 258 -1.68 -28.65 -12.72
C PHE A 258 -2.76 -28.84 -11.67
N VAL A 259 -2.85 -27.87 -10.75
CA VAL A 259 -3.91 -27.82 -9.75
C VAL A 259 -5.03 -26.93 -10.30
N PRO A 260 -6.21 -27.49 -10.63
CA PRO A 260 -7.37 -26.70 -10.97
C PRO A 260 -7.66 -25.67 -9.88
N ALA A 261 -8.11 -24.48 -10.29
CA ALA A 261 -8.30 -23.38 -9.35
C ALA A 261 -9.26 -23.76 -8.22
N ASP A 262 -10.30 -24.54 -8.46
CA ASP A 262 -11.23 -25.08 -7.46
C ASP A 262 -10.56 -26.06 -6.49
N ALA A 263 -9.75 -27.00 -6.99
CA ALA A 263 -9.01 -27.95 -6.14
C ALA A 263 -7.96 -27.25 -5.26
N LEU A 264 -7.23 -26.27 -5.81
CA LEU A 264 -6.28 -25.43 -5.07
C LEU A 264 -6.97 -24.80 -3.86
N LYS A 265 -8.24 -24.45 -3.99
CA LYS A 265 -9.01 -23.76 -2.96
C LYS A 265 -9.67 -24.66 -1.94
N SER A 266 -10.22 -25.80 -2.39
CA SER A 266 -10.98 -26.69 -1.53
C SER A 266 -10.07 -27.67 -0.79
N GLN A 267 -8.93 -28.03 -1.38
CA GLN A 267 -8.05 -29.08 -0.85
C GLN A 267 -6.70 -28.53 -0.36
N VAL A 268 -6.04 -27.67 -1.16
CA VAL A 268 -4.64 -27.29 -0.88
C VAL A 268 -4.52 -26.09 0.07
N LEU A 269 -5.06 -24.93 -0.33
CA LEU A 269 -4.93 -23.67 0.43
C LEU A 269 -5.45 -23.75 1.86
N PRO A 270 -6.58 -24.42 2.17
CA PRO A 270 -7.06 -24.55 3.56
C PRO A 270 -6.05 -25.21 4.49
N ALA A 271 -5.27 -26.16 3.97
CA ALA A 271 -4.26 -26.88 4.73
C ALA A 271 -2.96 -26.08 4.90
N ILE A 272 -2.53 -25.33 3.89
CA ILE A 272 -1.19 -24.71 3.89
C ILE A 272 -1.15 -23.23 4.30
N LYS A 273 -2.25 -22.48 4.08
CA LYS A 273 -2.25 -21.00 4.20
C LYS A 273 -2.00 -20.47 5.62
N ASN A 274 -2.27 -21.29 6.64
CA ASN A 274 -2.07 -20.93 8.05
C ASN A 274 -0.65 -21.27 8.52
N SER A 275 0.16 -21.93 7.70
CA SER A 275 1.57 -22.17 8.02
C SER A 275 2.31 -20.83 8.12
N PRO A 276 3.08 -20.59 9.18
CA PRO A 276 3.89 -19.37 9.32
C PRO A 276 4.96 -19.25 8.21
N LYS A 277 5.25 -20.36 7.52
CA LYS A 277 6.19 -20.40 6.40
C LYS A 277 5.52 -20.11 5.06
N TYR A 278 4.19 -20.11 4.95
CA TYR A 278 3.50 -19.92 3.68
C TYR A 278 3.71 -18.50 3.13
N GLY A 279 4.50 -18.39 2.07
CA GLY A 279 4.85 -17.13 1.39
C GLY A 279 3.96 -16.80 0.20
N GLY A 280 3.18 -17.75 -0.31
CA GLY A 280 2.33 -17.55 -1.49
C GLY A 280 2.43 -18.65 -2.55
N VAL A 281 2.25 -18.27 -3.81
CA VAL A 281 2.24 -19.17 -4.98
C VAL A 281 3.27 -18.69 -6.00
N MET A 282 4.06 -19.61 -6.56
CA MET A 282 4.88 -19.36 -7.73
C MET A 282 4.20 -19.97 -8.96
N LEU A 283 4.14 -19.23 -10.06
CA LEU A 283 3.51 -19.66 -11.31
C LEU A 283 4.53 -19.82 -12.44
N TRP A 284 4.67 -21.06 -12.92
CA TRP A 284 5.39 -21.41 -14.12
C TRP A 284 4.44 -21.47 -15.33
N SER A 285 4.47 -20.54 -16.29
CA SER A 285 5.26 -19.31 -16.40
C SER A 285 4.38 -18.18 -16.96
N LYS A 286 4.93 -16.97 -17.12
CA LYS A 286 4.20 -15.79 -17.62
C LYS A 286 3.56 -16.00 -19.01
N GLN A 287 4.14 -16.86 -19.85
CA GLN A 287 3.57 -17.26 -21.14
C GLN A 287 2.21 -17.94 -21.00
N PHE A 288 2.08 -18.86 -20.06
CA PHE A 288 0.85 -19.62 -19.83
C PHE A 288 -0.12 -18.89 -18.90
N ASP A 289 0.35 -17.82 -18.26
CA ASP A 289 -0.42 -16.91 -17.45
C ASP A 289 -1.21 -15.89 -18.29
N ASN A 290 -2.19 -16.42 -19.03
CA ASN A 290 -3.17 -15.61 -19.73
C ASN A 290 -4.10 -14.90 -18.74
N ALA A 291 -4.55 -13.68 -19.08
CA ALA A 291 -5.42 -12.87 -18.22
C ALA A 291 -6.66 -13.60 -17.67
N ARG A 292 -7.12 -14.70 -18.29
CA ARG A 292 -8.21 -15.57 -17.79
C ARG A 292 -7.79 -16.51 -16.65
N SER A 293 -6.58 -17.07 -16.68
CA SER A 293 -6.03 -17.97 -15.66
C SER A 293 -5.86 -17.23 -14.34
N ILE A 294 -5.19 -16.06 -14.37
CA ILE A 294 -5.12 -15.17 -13.23
C ILE A 294 -6.43 -14.43 -12.94
N GLN A 295 -7.27 -14.00 -13.89
CA GLN A 295 -8.57 -13.46 -13.45
C GLN A 295 -9.40 -14.53 -12.73
N THR A 296 -9.24 -15.82 -13.05
CA THR A 296 -9.93 -16.92 -12.37
C THR A 296 -9.22 -17.38 -11.09
N LEU A 297 -7.91 -17.20 -10.94
CA LEU A 297 -7.21 -17.39 -9.66
C LEU A 297 -7.37 -16.16 -8.77
N ARG A 298 -7.20 -14.94 -9.26
CA ARG A 298 -7.33 -13.68 -8.53
C ARG A 298 -8.78 -13.28 -8.24
N ARG A 299 -9.77 -13.43 -9.15
CA ARG A 299 -11.20 -13.17 -8.80
C ARG A 299 -11.73 -14.14 -7.74
N ARG A 300 -11.01 -15.24 -7.46
CA ARG A 300 -11.55 -16.43 -6.80
C ARG A 300 -10.69 -16.83 -5.58
N HIS A 301 -9.39 -16.53 -5.55
CA HIS A 301 -8.50 -16.43 -4.39
C HIS A 301 -8.86 -15.15 -3.60
N ARG A 302 -9.16 -14.02 -4.29
CA ARG A 302 -9.83 -12.88 -3.63
C ARG A 302 -11.24 -13.22 -3.13
N HIS A 303 -11.96 -14.15 -3.77
CA HIS A 303 -13.28 -14.63 -3.29
C HIS A 303 -13.18 -15.47 -2.01
N LEU A 304 -12.11 -16.25 -1.84
CA LEU A 304 -11.82 -16.98 -0.59
C LEU A 304 -11.16 -16.13 0.49
N LEU A 305 -10.58 -14.99 0.10
CA LEU A 305 -10.18 -13.90 0.98
C LEU A 305 -11.27 -12.81 1.11
N GLY A 306 -12.52 -13.09 0.72
CA GLY A 306 -13.70 -12.25 1.02
C GLY A 306 -13.99 -11.06 0.09
N GLN A 307 -13.73 -11.13 -1.22
CA GLN A 307 -14.11 -10.09 -2.19
C GLN A 307 -14.99 -10.64 -3.34
N LYS A 308 -16.23 -10.14 -3.44
CA LYS A 308 -17.12 -10.28 -4.61
C LYS A 308 -16.91 -9.08 -5.54
N GLY A 309 -16.67 -9.32 -6.84
CA GLY A 309 -16.67 -8.28 -7.87
C GLY A 309 -17.80 -8.51 -8.88
N ASN A 310 -18.74 -7.56 -8.96
CA ASN A 310 -19.71 -7.48 -10.06
C ASN A 310 -19.12 -6.65 -11.21
N LYS A 311 -19.56 -6.95 -12.44
CA LYS A 311 -19.16 -6.28 -13.69
C LYS A 311 -19.67 -4.83 -13.70
N CYS A 312 -18.80 -3.83 -13.95
CA CYS A 312 -19.20 -2.42 -14.06
C CYS A 312 -19.35 -1.97 -15.52
N THR A 313 -20.33 -1.10 -15.76
CA THR A 313 -20.62 -0.38 -17.01
C THR A 313 -19.75 0.89 -17.16
N LEU A 314 -19.66 1.47 -18.37
CA LEU A 314 -18.93 2.71 -18.62
C LEU A 314 -19.47 3.88 -17.77
N ALA A 315 -20.79 3.95 -17.56
CA ALA A 315 -21.42 4.95 -16.72
C ALA A 315 -20.95 4.85 -15.25
N GLU A 316 -20.79 3.63 -14.73
CA GLU A 316 -20.29 3.39 -13.38
C GLU A 316 -18.79 3.70 -13.25
N THR A 317 -18.01 3.41 -14.30
CA THR A 317 -16.59 3.78 -14.37
C THR A 317 -16.40 5.30 -14.33
N CYS A 318 -17.23 6.05 -15.06
CA CYS A 318 -17.19 7.51 -15.04
C CYS A 318 -17.83 8.11 -13.79
N ALA A 319 -18.76 7.40 -13.15
CA ALA A 319 -19.34 7.81 -11.87
C ALA A 319 -18.38 7.63 -10.69
N ALA A 320 -17.33 6.82 -10.84
CA ALA A 320 -16.32 6.59 -9.82
C ALA A 320 -15.44 7.83 -9.53
N GLY A 321 -15.47 8.88 -10.37
CA GLY A 321 -14.80 10.16 -10.11
C GLY A 321 -13.27 10.11 -10.11
N LYS A 322 -12.68 9.05 -10.68
CA LYS A 322 -11.23 8.78 -10.63
C LYS A 322 -10.46 9.20 -11.88
N TYR A 323 -11.14 9.66 -12.93
CA TYR A 323 -10.54 9.81 -14.25
C TYR A 323 -10.94 11.13 -14.90
N SER A 324 -9.96 11.88 -15.39
CA SER A 324 -10.17 13.11 -16.19
C SER A 324 -10.46 12.78 -17.66
N TYR A 325 -10.16 11.56 -18.09
CA TYR A 325 -10.51 11.03 -19.41
C TYR A 325 -10.65 9.50 -19.40
N VAL A 326 -11.39 8.95 -20.37
CA VAL A 326 -11.63 7.50 -20.52
C VAL A 326 -11.54 7.09 -21.99
N ASN A 327 -10.91 5.95 -22.29
CA ASN A 327 -10.75 5.42 -23.64
C ASN A 327 -11.69 4.21 -23.86
N ILE A 328 -12.53 4.25 -24.89
CA ILE A 328 -13.74 3.37 -24.95
C ILE A 328 -13.68 2.24 -25.98
N ALA A 329 -12.76 2.25 -26.94
CA ALA A 329 -12.62 1.19 -27.95
C ALA A 329 -11.31 1.29 -28.75
N PHE A 330 -10.96 0.20 -29.44
CA PHE A 330 -9.91 0.15 -30.46
C PHE A 330 -10.52 -0.07 -31.85
N LEU A 331 -10.27 0.87 -32.77
CA LEU A 331 -10.42 0.63 -34.21
C LEU A 331 -9.19 -0.13 -34.69
N ASN A 332 -9.35 -1.38 -35.11
CA ASN A 332 -8.23 -2.27 -35.46
C ASN A 332 -8.27 -2.81 -36.90
N LYS A 333 -9.18 -2.26 -37.73
CA LYS A 333 -9.14 -2.39 -39.18
C LYS A 333 -9.50 -1.04 -39.81
N PHE A 334 -8.61 -0.45 -40.61
CA PHE A 334 -8.83 0.81 -41.34
C PHE A 334 -7.73 1.05 -42.39
N GLY A 335 -8.06 1.81 -43.45
CA GLY A 335 -7.15 2.11 -44.54
C GLY A 335 -7.05 1.02 -45.61
N SER A 336 -6.33 1.30 -46.70
CA SER A 336 -6.23 0.49 -47.92
C SER A 336 -7.58 0.13 -48.55
N GLY A 337 -8.51 1.09 -48.61
CA GLY A 337 -9.84 0.89 -49.22
C GLY A 337 -10.81 0.04 -48.38
N GLN A 338 -10.45 -0.32 -47.14
CA GLN A 338 -11.30 -1.12 -46.25
C GLN A 338 -12.21 -0.22 -45.39
N THR A 339 -13.44 -0.68 -45.12
CA THR A 339 -14.35 0.01 -44.20
C THR A 339 -13.84 -0.14 -42.77
N PRO A 340 -13.67 0.95 -41.99
CA PRO A 340 -13.15 0.83 -40.64
C PRO A 340 -14.05 0.00 -39.72
N GLN A 341 -13.45 -0.81 -38.82
CA GLN A 341 -14.18 -1.71 -37.91
C GLN A 341 -13.68 -1.59 -36.47
N ILE A 342 -14.64 -1.67 -35.54
CA ILE A 342 -14.38 -1.78 -34.09
C ILE A 342 -14.15 -3.26 -33.75
N SER A 343 -13.16 -3.53 -32.91
CA SER A 343 -12.95 -4.85 -32.32
C SER A 343 -14.21 -5.33 -31.57
N ARG A 344 -14.73 -6.52 -31.89
CA ARG A 344 -15.96 -7.07 -31.29
C ARG A 344 -15.90 -7.04 -29.75
N PRO A 345 -16.92 -6.51 -29.05
CA PRO A 345 -17.00 -6.69 -27.60
C PRO A 345 -17.30 -8.15 -27.26
N LEU A 346 -16.69 -8.64 -26.19
CA LEU A 346 -16.99 -9.94 -25.57
C LEU A 346 -18.38 -9.90 -24.87
N HIS A 347 -19.48 -9.78 -25.63
CA HIS A 347 -20.80 -10.23 -25.18
C HIS A 347 -21.81 -10.33 -26.34
N PRO A 348 -22.55 -11.46 -26.46
CA PRO A 348 -23.66 -11.60 -27.39
C PRO A 348 -24.94 -11.10 -26.72
N ALA A 349 -25.23 -9.81 -26.82
CA ALA A 349 -26.55 -9.28 -26.48
C ALA A 349 -26.85 -8.05 -27.34
N SER A 350 -28.06 -8.01 -27.89
CA SER A 350 -28.59 -7.02 -28.84
C SER A 350 -28.62 -5.56 -28.34
N ASN A 351 -28.27 -5.28 -27.08
CA ASN A 351 -28.37 -3.95 -26.46
C ASN A 351 -27.02 -3.29 -26.07
N GLY A 352 -25.87 -3.88 -26.42
CA GLY A 352 -24.55 -3.42 -25.95
C GLY A 352 -24.19 -1.98 -26.35
N CYS A 353 -24.72 -1.49 -27.46
CA CYS A 353 -24.39 -0.18 -28.01
C CYS A 353 -25.10 0.98 -27.30
N ALA A 354 -26.33 0.77 -26.84
CA ALA A 354 -27.09 1.76 -26.07
C ALA A 354 -26.47 2.03 -24.69
N ILE A 355 -25.86 1.00 -24.09
CA ILE A 355 -25.18 1.07 -22.79
C ILE A 355 -23.85 1.85 -22.89
N VAL A 356 -23.13 1.71 -24.01
CA VAL A 356 -21.91 2.50 -24.25
C VAL A 356 -22.27 3.95 -24.55
N SER A 357 -23.29 4.20 -25.38
CA SER A 357 -23.74 5.57 -25.68
C SER A 357 -24.19 6.34 -24.44
N SER A 358 -25.01 5.74 -23.56
CA SER A 358 -25.43 6.39 -22.31
C SER A 358 -24.27 6.58 -21.33
N GLY A 359 -23.31 5.65 -21.34
CA GLY A 359 -22.04 5.79 -20.62
C GLY A 359 -21.22 6.99 -21.07
N ILE A 360 -21.03 7.20 -22.38
CA ILE A 360 -20.28 8.33 -22.95
C ILE A 360 -20.92 9.66 -22.51
N THR A 361 -22.23 9.81 -22.66
CA THR A 361 -22.95 11.03 -22.25
C THR A 361 -22.82 11.29 -20.75
N SER A 362 -22.88 10.23 -19.92
CA SER A 362 -22.66 10.34 -18.47
C SER A 362 -21.25 10.81 -18.12
N CYS A 363 -20.23 10.35 -18.85
CA CYS A 363 -18.84 10.82 -18.68
C CYS A 363 -18.68 12.29 -19.09
N GLN A 364 -19.21 12.67 -20.26
CA GLN A 364 -19.08 14.03 -20.80
C GLN A 364 -19.83 15.06 -19.93
N ASN A 365 -21.02 14.73 -19.42
CA ASN A 365 -21.77 15.59 -18.48
C ASN A 365 -21.05 15.81 -17.14
N ARG A 366 -20.07 14.96 -16.81
CA ARG A 366 -19.22 15.09 -15.63
C ARG A 366 -17.87 15.77 -15.93
N GLY A 367 -17.71 16.33 -17.14
CA GLY A 367 -16.48 16.98 -17.58
C GLY A 367 -15.33 16.02 -17.92
N ILE A 368 -15.60 14.71 -18.01
CA ILE A 368 -14.61 13.67 -18.31
C ILE A 368 -14.49 13.52 -19.84
N LYS A 369 -13.28 13.68 -20.38
CA LYS A 369 -13.03 13.58 -21.83
C LYS A 369 -13.06 12.11 -22.27
N VAL A 370 -13.84 11.78 -23.29
CA VAL A 370 -13.92 10.41 -23.81
C VAL A 370 -13.14 10.32 -25.11
N PHE A 371 -12.15 9.43 -25.18
CA PHE A 371 -11.29 9.22 -26.33
C PHE A 371 -11.60 7.89 -27.03
N LEU A 372 -11.45 7.89 -28.35
CA LEU A 372 -11.49 6.69 -29.19
C LEU A 372 -10.06 6.36 -29.65
N SER A 373 -9.58 5.16 -29.35
CA SER A 373 -8.23 4.74 -29.71
C SER A 373 -8.18 4.21 -31.14
N LEU A 374 -7.16 4.62 -31.90
CA LEU A 374 -6.85 4.13 -33.25
C LEU A 374 -5.64 3.20 -33.19
N GLY A 375 -5.74 2.00 -33.75
CA GLY A 375 -4.66 1.00 -33.76
C GLY A 375 -4.51 0.22 -32.45
N GLY A 376 -3.57 -0.73 -32.43
CA GLY A 376 -3.28 -1.63 -31.30
C GLY A 376 -2.60 -2.91 -31.81
N GLY A 377 -1.90 -3.64 -30.94
CA GLY A 377 -0.98 -4.74 -31.31
C GLY A 377 -1.57 -5.92 -32.10
N ILE A 378 -2.87 -5.94 -32.41
CA ILE A 378 -3.53 -6.95 -33.24
C ILE A 378 -4.57 -6.28 -34.15
N GLY A 379 -4.23 -6.07 -35.43
CA GLY A 379 -5.11 -5.49 -36.46
C GLY A 379 -4.43 -5.27 -37.82
N ASN A 380 -5.22 -5.24 -38.91
CA ASN A 380 -4.74 -4.88 -40.26
C ASN A 380 -5.13 -3.42 -40.52
N TYR A 381 -4.20 -2.50 -40.36
CA TYR A 381 -4.43 -1.09 -40.64
C TYR A 381 -3.19 -0.41 -41.23
N SER A 382 -3.34 0.26 -42.37
CA SER A 382 -2.30 1.08 -42.99
C SER A 382 -2.94 2.17 -43.85
N LEU A 383 -2.42 3.39 -43.78
CA LEU A 383 -2.84 4.50 -44.65
C LEU A 383 -1.87 4.54 -45.83
N SER A 384 -2.30 4.07 -46.99
CA SER A 384 -1.43 3.88 -48.15
C SER A 384 -1.35 5.11 -49.07
N SER A 385 -2.20 6.12 -48.86
CA SER A 385 -2.17 7.39 -49.61
C SER A 385 -2.85 8.55 -48.85
N ALA A 386 -2.62 9.78 -49.30
CA ALA A 386 -3.30 10.97 -48.77
C ALA A 386 -4.83 10.91 -48.96
N ALA A 387 -5.31 10.29 -50.05
CA ALA A 387 -6.74 10.08 -50.28
C ALA A 387 -7.35 9.06 -49.29
N ASP A 388 -6.60 8.01 -48.95
CA ASP A 388 -6.99 6.97 -47.99
C ASP A 388 -7.01 7.53 -46.55
N ALA A 389 -6.03 8.37 -46.20
CA ALA A 389 -6.03 9.13 -44.94
C ALA A 389 -7.21 10.10 -44.85
N LYS A 390 -7.52 10.81 -45.95
CA LYS A 390 -8.68 11.71 -46.01
C LYS A 390 -10.00 10.95 -45.85
N HIS A 391 -10.16 9.82 -46.53
CA HIS A 391 -11.35 8.97 -46.41
C HIS A 391 -11.53 8.41 -44.99
N PHE A 392 -10.44 8.00 -44.34
CA PHE A 392 -10.48 7.53 -42.95
C PHE A 392 -10.79 8.66 -41.96
N ALA A 393 -10.22 9.86 -42.16
CA ALA A 393 -10.54 11.04 -41.36
C ALA A 393 -12.01 11.45 -41.50
N ASP A 394 -12.54 11.46 -42.73
CA ASP A 394 -13.94 11.76 -43.01
C ASP A 394 -14.85 10.69 -42.38
N TYR A 395 -14.45 9.41 -42.35
CA TYR A 395 -15.15 8.35 -41.63
C TYR A 395 -15.19 8.59 -40.11
N LEU A 396 -14.05 8.92 -39.49
CA LEU A 396 -13.98 9.19 -38.05
C LEU A 396 -14.83 10.41 -37.67
N TRP A 397 -14.76 11.45 -38.49
CA TRP A 397 -15.51 12.69 -38.29
C TRP A 397 -17.02 12.43 -38.30
N ASN A 398 -17.52 11.78 -39.35
CA ASN A 398 -18.95 11.57 -39.56
C ASN A 398 -19.58 10.54 -38.60
N ASN A 399 -18.80 9.57 -38.09
CA ASN A 399 -19.35 8.50 -37.25
C ASN A 399 -19.15 8.72 -35.74
N PHE A 400 -18.12 9.47 -35.33
CA PHE A 400 -17.76 9.58 -33.91
C PHE A 400 -17.62 11.02 -33.39
N LEU A 401 -17.53 12.05 -34.25
CA LEU A 401 -17.11 13.39 -33.83
C LEU A 401 -18.09 14.54 -34.15
N THR A 402 -19.18 14.32 -34.90
CA THR A 402 -20.22 15.35 -35.14
C THR A 402 -21.50 15.13 -34.34
N ALA A 403 -22.02 16.18 -33.69
CA ALA A 403 -23.34 16.21 -33.07
C ALA A 403 -24.36 16.84 -34.05
N GLY A 404 -25.34 16.07 -34.54
CA GLY A 404 -26.43 16.65 -35.35
C GLY A 404 -27.00 15.83 -36.53
N GLY A 405 -26.66 14.56 -36.72
CA GLY A 405 -27.45 13.69 -37.60
C GLY A 405 -28.70 13.20 -36.86
N THR A 406 -29.87 13.16 -37.50
CA THR A 406 -31.20 12.87 -36.90
C THR A 406 -31.37 11.47 -36.28
N ASN A 407 -30.29 10.73 -36.07
CA ASN A 407 -30.21 9.53 -35.26
C ASN A 407 -28.84 9.56 -34.55
N GLY A 408 -28.81 9.52 -33.22
CA GLY A 408 -27.58 9.53 -32.41
C GLY A 408 -26.56 8.43 -32.78
N PRO A 409 -25.36 8.39 -32.16
CA PRO A 409 -24.25 7.54 -32.58
C PRO A 409 -24.68 6.07 -32.70
N ARG A 410 -24.85 5.60 -33.95
CA ARG A 410 -25.18 4.20 -34.27
C ARG A 410 -23.89 3.41 -34.33
N PHE A 411 -23.63 2.60 -33.30
CA PHE A 411 -22.81 1.41 -33.48
C PHE A 411 -23.55 0.45 -34.43
N PRO A 412 -22.89 -0.12 -35.45
CA PRO A 412 -23.59 -0.93 -36.45
C PRO A 412 -24.08 -2.25 -35.84
N PRO A 413 -25.37 -2.62 -36.02
CA PRO A 413 -25.84 -3.96 -35.71
C PRO A 413 -25.35 -4.91 -36.80
N ALA A 414 -24.58 -5.93 -36.42
CA ALA A 414 -24.24 -7.00 -37.34
C ALA A 414 -25.50 -7.84 -37.62
N ARG A 415 -26.06 -7.74 -38.84
CA ARG A 415 -26.34 -8.88 -39.75
C ARG A 415 -27.09 -8.46 -41.03
N CYS A 416 -26.62 -9.06 -42.13
CA CYS A 416 -27.30 -9.39 -43.39
C CYS A 416 -27.77 -8.25 -44.34
N PHE A 417 -27.37 -8.40 -45.61
CA PHE A 417 -27.58 -7.54 -46.79
C PHE A 417 -29.05 -7.36 -47.21
N TRP A 418 -29.41 -6.17 -47.74
CA TRP A 418 -29.87 -5.87 -49.13
C TRP A 418 -30.51 -4.46 -49.24
N GLY A 419 -30.36 -3.79 -50.40
CA GLY A 419 -31.43 -2.94 -50.97
C GLY A 419 -31.37 -1.39 -50.89
N TYR A 420 -30.62 -0.78 -51.83
CA TYR A 420 -30.97 0.37 -52.68
C TYR A 420 -31.60 1.71 -52.16
N ARG A 421 -30.85 2.78 -52.49
CA ARG A 421 -31.20 4.09 -53.12
C ARG A 421 -31.77 5.30 -52.33
N ARG A 422 -30.96 6.38 -52.44
CA ARG A 422 -31.28 7.82 -52.69
C ARG A 422 -32.01 8.60 -51.58
N LEU A 423 -31.79 9.90 -51.32
CA LEU A 423 -30.90 10.97 -51.80
C LEU A 423 -31.25 12.25 -50.98
N ARG A 424 -30.27 13.16 -50.77
CA ARG A 424 -30.36 14.65 -50.58
C ARG A 424 -29.94 15.15 -49.19
N ARG A 425 -28.77 15.82 -49.08
CA ARG A 425 -28.45 17.28 -49.31
C ARG A 425 -28.97 18.13 -48.14
N LEU A 426 -28.34 19.18 -47.59
CA LEU A 426 -27.10 19.97 -47.74
C LEU A 426 -27.21 21.00 -46.56
N ILE A 427 -26.16 21.50 -45.90
CA ILE A 427 -25.69 22.91 -46.03
C ILE A 427 -24.60 23.18 -44.96
N ARG A 428 -23.40 23.51 -45.46
CA ARG A 428 -22.41 24.59 -45.13
C ARG A 428 -22.27 25.02 -43.65
N ALA A 429 -21.10 24.91 -43.00
CA ALA A 429 -19.86 25.68 -43.22
C ALA A 429 -20.11 27.19 -43.22
N VAL A 430 -19.79 27.86 -42.11
CA VAL A 430 -19.38 29.28 -42.00
C VAL A 430 -19.11 29.55 -40.50
N ASP A 431 -18.03 30.29 -40.25
CA ASP A 431 -17.68 30.99 -39.00
C ASP A 431 -16.88 30.30 -37.89
N LEU A 432 -15.77 29.73 -38.32
CA LEU A 432 -14.49 29.83 -37.60
C LEU A 432 -13.87 31.22 -37.91
N PHE A 433 -14.49 32.31 -37.44
CA PHE A 433 -13.93 33.67 -37.58
C PHE A 433 -14.24 34.63 -36.43
N LEU A 434 -14.97 34.20 -35.37
CA LEU A 434 -15.46 35.12 -34.32
C LEU A 434 -15.03 34.80 -32.88
N LEU A 435 -14.02 33.96 -32.65
CA LEU A 435 -13.47 33.74 -31.29
C LEU A 435 -11.97 34.02 -31.13
N MET A 436 -11.36 34.73 -32.08
CA MET A 436 -9.98 35.25 -31.99
C MET A 436 -9.91 36.72 -31.55
N LEU A 437 -11.03 37.35 -31.17
CA LEU A 437 -11.10 38.81 -30.90
C LEU A 437 -11.38 39.22 -29.44
N SER A 438 -11.45 38.29 -28.48
CA SER A 438 -11.89 38.64 -27.10
C SER A 438 -10.82 38.58 -26.00
N ILE A 439 -9.56 38.25 -26.31
CA ILE A 439 -8.47 38.23 -25.30
C ILE A 439 -7.70 39.56 -25.25
N HIS A 440 -7.87 40.44 -26.24
CA HIS A 440 -7.19 41.75 -26.28
C HIS A 440 -7.91 42.88 -25.51
N ARG A 441 -9.13 42.65 -25.01
CA ARG A 441 -9.92 43.65 -24.24
C ARG A 441 -9.90 43.44 -22.72
N PHE A 442 -9.30 42.36 -22.21
CA PHE A 442 -9.29 42.10 -20.76
C PHE A 442 -8.12 42.79 -20.02
N PHE A 443 -7.07 43.23 -20.73
CA PHE A 443 -5.89 43.88 -20.11
C PHE A 443 -5.92 45.42 -20.10
N GLN A 444 -7.02 46.06 -20.50
CA GLN A 444 -7.17 47.53 -20.55
C GLN A 444 -8.03 48.14 -19.42
N LEU A 445 -8.42 47.36 -18.40
CA LEU A 445 -9.37 47.80 -17.36
C LEU A 445 -8.83 47.97 -15.93
N LEU A 446 -7.52 48.05 -15.73
CA LEU A 446 -6.95 48.43 -14.44
C LEU A 446 -6.04 49.66 -14.59
N ARG A 447 -6.68 50.83 -14.76
CA ARG A 447 -6.08 52.16 -14.55
C ARG A 447 -6.29 52.56 -13.09
N ILE A 448 -5.21 52.61 -12.30
CA ILE A 448 -5.04 53.62 -11.25
C ILE A 448 -3.61 54.16 -11.38
N ARG A 449 -3.50 55.48 -11.59
CA ARG A 449 -2.25 56.23 -11.78
C ARG A 449 -1.86 56.98 -10.48
N PRO A 450 -0.59 57.47 -10.37
CA PRO A 450 0.18 57.62 -9.13
C PRO A 450 0.28 59.07 -8.62
N LYS A 451 0.90 59.29 -7.45
CA LYS A 451 1.39 60.61 -7.01
C LYS A 451 2.71 60.52 -6.20
N TYR A 452 3.67 61.37 -6.62
CA TYR A 452 5.00 61.74 -6.06
C TYR A 452 6.10 60.65 -6.17
N GLY A 453 7.18 60.75 -6.97
CA GLY A 453 8.12 61.85 -7.25
C GLY A 453 9.40 61.56 -6.42
N GLY A 454 10.64 61.39 -6.89
CA GLY A 454 11.32 61.56 -8.16
C GLY A 454 12.76 62.00 -7.81
N VAL A 455 13.76 61.12 -7.83
CA VAL A 455 15.19 61.46 -8.03
C VAL A 455 15.88 60.28 -8.73
N MET A 456 16.55 60.60 -9.81
CA MET A 456 17.13 59.74 -10.84
C MET A 456 18.65 59.65 -10.66
N LEU A 457 19.20 58.45 -10.89
CA LEU A 457 20.50 58.16 -11.51
C LEU A 457 21.79 58.36 -10.70
N TRP A 458 22.79 57.59 -11.14
CA TRP A 458 24.09 57.21 -10.54
C TRP A 458 23.94 56.00 -9.58
N SER A 459 24.35 54.77 -9.86
CA SER A 459 25.19 54.20 -10.91
C SER A 459 24.85 52.70 -11.09
N TRP A 460 24.27 52.33 -12.23
CA TRP A 460 24.08 50.94 -12.65
C TRP A 460 25.37 50.41 -13.30
N GLN A 461 26.42 50.16 -12.51
CA GLN A 461 27.61 49.42 -12.99
C GLN A 461 28.19 48.41 -11.98
N SER A 462 27.48 48.08 -10.89
CA SER A 462 28.01 47.11 -9.89
C SER A 462 27.10 45.92 -9.57
N LEU A 463 26.04 45.67 -10.34
CA LEU A 463 25.15 44.50 -10.15
C LEU A 463 25.09 43.56 -11.37
N ALA A 464 25.99 43.73 -12.33
CA ALA A 464 26.19 42.81 -13.46
C ALA A 464 27.31 41.77 -13.21
N ARG A 465 27.67 41.51 -11.96
CA ARG A 465 28.56 40.41 -11.56
C ARG A 465 28.02 39.67 -10.33
N MET A 466 26.89 38.99 -10.52
CA MET A 466 26.51 37.73 -9.84
C MET A 466 25.20 37.19 -10.43
N ALA A 467 25.05 37.27 -11.75
CA ALA A 467 24.05 36.51 -12.49
C ALA A 467 24.70 35.20 -12.94
N GLY A 468 24.72 34.22 -12.04
CA GLY A 468 25.32 32.90 -12.29
C GLY A 468 24.72 31.85 -11.36
N ASN A 469 23.39 31.71 -11.38
CA ASN A 469 22.58 30.52 -11.00
C ASN A 469 21.14 30.88 -10.56
N SER A 470 20.43 31.75 -11.29
CA SER A 470 19.02 32.06 -10.97
C SER A 470 18.01 30.97 -11.40
N GLN A 471 18.41 30.04 -12.28
CA GLN A 471 17.54 28.95 -12.76
C GLN A 471 17.39 27.83 -11.72
N ALA A 472 18.46 27.52 -10.96
CA ALA A 472 18.43 26.45 -9.95
C ALA A 472 17.58 26.82 -8.72
N SER A 473 17.59 28.08 -8.29
CA SER A 473 16.80 28.54 -7.14
C SER A 473 15.30 28.62 -7.44
N PHE A 474 14.92 28.95 -8.67
CA PHE A 474 13.51 28.99 -9.09
C PHE A 474 12.96 27.57 -9.30
N LEU A 475 13.74 26.66 -9.90
CA LEU A 475 13.39 25.24 -9.97
C LEU A 475 13.30 24.59 -8.60
N LEU A 476 14.18 24.95 -7.64
CA LEU A 476 14.13 24.44 -6.27
C LEU A 476 12.90 24.93 -5.51
N LEU A 477 12.49 26.19 -5.69
CA LEU A 477 11.25 26.73 -5.13
C LEU A 477 9.99 26.13 -5.77
N VAL A 478 10.01 25.85 -7.08
CA VAL A 478 8.93 25.15 -7.78
C VAL A 478 8.87 23.68 -7.36
N LEU A 479 10.01 22.99 -7.22
CA LEU A 479 10.10 21.62 -6.68
C LEU A 479 9.64 21.55 -5.22
N LEU A 480 10.00 22.52 -4.38
CA LEU A 480 9.52 22.63 -3.00
C LEU A 480 8.01 22.93 -2.94
N ALA A 481 7.48 23.75 -3.86
CA ALA A 481 6.04 24.01 -3.96
C ALA A 481 5.25 22.79 -4.53
N GLN A 482 5.87 21.95 -5.36
CA GLN A 482 5.29 20.68 -5.82
C GLN A 482 5.34 19.57 -4.75
N LEU A 483 6.28 19.64 -3.80
CA LEU A 483 6.32 18.74 -2.64
C LEU A 483 5.23 19.05 -1.57
N VAL A 484 4.57 20.21 -1.64
CA VAL A 484 3.49 20.60 -0.69
C VAL A 484 2.08 20.30 -1.23
N ARG A 485 1.94 19.66 -2.40
CA ARG A 485 0.66 19.11 -2.88
C ARG A 485 0.64 17.58 -2.94
N PHE A 486 1.14 16.94 -1.89
CA PHE A 486 0.63 15.64 -1.52
C PHE A 486 -0.54 15.85 -0.57
N GLU A 487 -1.77 15.84 -1.09
CA GLU A 487 -2.83 15.23 -0.29
C GLU A 487 -2.36 13.79 -0.06
N LEU A 488 -1.75 13.53 1.09
CA LEU A 488 -1.61 12.19 1.61
C LEU A 488 -2.99 11.57 1.51
N CYS A 489 -3.14 10.61 0.61
CA CYS A 489 -4.27 9.70 0.63
C CYS A 489 -4.07 8.87 1.91
N TYR A 490 -4.42 9.46 3.06
CA TYR A 490 -4.42 8.79 4.35
C TYR A 490 -5.45 7.68 4.25
N ALA A 491 -5.00 6.45 4.05
CA ALA A 491 -5.80 5.29 4.42
C ALA A 491 -6.18 5.46 5.90
N GLY A 492 -7.45 5.25 6.24
CA GLY A 492 -7.88 5.32 7.64
C GLY A 492 -7.22 4.19 8.44
N GLY A 493 -7.04 4.39 9.74
CA GLY A 493 -6.53 3.37 10.66
C GLY A 493 -7.65 2.75 11.50
N ILE A 494 -7.39 1.60 12.12
CA ILE A 494 -8.27 1.06 13.16
C ILE A 494 -7.68 1.39 14.54
N ALA A 495 -8.47 2.01 15.40
CA ALA A 495 -8.20 2.14 16.83
C ALA A 495 -8.93 1.03 17.61
N ILE A 496 -8.30 0.45 18.63
CA ILE A 496 -8.89 -0.64 19.42
C ILE A 496 -8.72 -0.37 20.92
N TYR A 497 -9.73 -0.69 21.72
CA TYR A 497 -9.62 -0.75 23.18
C TYR A 497 -9.15 -2.13 23.65
N TRP A 498 -8.18 -2.16 24.57
CA TRP A 498 -7.60 -3.37 25.17
C TRP A 498 -7.43 -3.19 26.68
N GLY A 499 -7.66 -4.24 27.47
CA GLY A 499 -7.37 -4.27 28.90
C GLY A 499 -8.55 -4.66 29.79
N GLN A 500 -9.75 -4.84 29.24
CA GLN A 500 -10.97 -5.07 30.03
C GLN A 500 -11.43 -6.53 30.03
N ASN A 501 -10.68 -7.45 29.39
CA ASN A 501 -10.93 -8.88 29.52
C ASN A 501 -9.61 -9.67 29.48
N GLY A 502 -9.29 -10.42 30.54
CA GLY A 502 -8.04 -11.19 30.64
C GLY A 502 -7.85 -12.25 29.54
N ASN A 503 -8.93 -12.63 28.83
CA ASN A 503 -8.90 -13.61 27.75
C ASN A 503 -8.75 -12.98 26.35
N GLU A 504 -8.49 -11.68 26.25
CA GLU A 504 -8.34 -10.98 24.95
C GLU A 504 -6.89 -10.97 24.43
N GLY A 505 -6.05 -11.83 25.00
CA GLY A 505 -4.62 -11.90 24.72
C GLY A 505 -3.83 -10.72 25.26
N THR A 506 -2.52 -10.83 25.21
CA THR A 506 -1.60 -9.79 25.65
C THR A 506 -1.62 -8.56 24.72
N LEU A 507 -1.14 -7.42 25.23
CA LEU A 507 -0.96 -6.22 24.42
C LEU A 507 0.02 -6.46 23.24
N ALA A 508 1.05 -7.28 23.45
CA ALA A 508 2.00 -7.63 22.39
C ALA A 508 1.35 -8.43 21.26
N GLU A 509 0.52 -9.43 21.59
CA GLU A 509 -0.23 -10.22 20.60
C GLU A 509 -1.23 -9.35 19.86
N THR A 510 -1.93 -8.44 20.57
CA THR A 510 -2.85 -7.46 19.98
C THR A 510 -2.16 -6.63 18.90
N CYS A 511 -0.98 -6.08 19.20
CA CYS A 511 -0.19 -5.31 18.25
C CYS A 511 0.44 -6.16 17.14
N ALA A 512 0.76 -7.43 17.42
CA ALA A 512 1.30 -8.35 16.43
C ALA A 512 0.32 -8.74 15.32
N THR A 513 -0.99 -8.54 15.54
CA THR A 513 -2.01 -8.81 14.51
C THR A 513 -1.86 -7.97 13.24
N GLY A 514 -1.18 -6.82 13.31
CA GLY A 514 -1.07 -5.88 12.20
C GLY A 514 -2.39 -5.20 11.82
N ARG A 515 -3.44 -5.31 12.65
CA ARG A 515 -4.78 -4.79 12.34
C ARG A 515 -5.03 -3.36 12.82
N TYR A 516 -4.26 -2.90 13.80
CA TYR A 516 -4.54 -1.67 14.53
C TYR A 516 -3.42 -0.64 14.36
N SER A 517 -3.81 0.61 14.19
CA SER A 517 -2.89 1.76 14.14
C SER A 517 -2.79 2.46 15.50
N TYR A 518 -3.81 2.28 16.34
CA TYR A 518 -3.89 2.86 17.68
C TYR A 518 -4.42 1.80 18.66
N VAL A 519 -3.85 1.74 19.86
CA VAL A 519 -4.36 0.92 20.96
C VAL A 519 -4.58 1.80 22.19
N ASN A 520 -5.80 1.79 22.71
CA ASN A 520 -6.17 2.46 23.95
C ASN A 520 -6.15 1.44 25.09
N ILE A 521 -5.24 1.61 26.05
CA ILE A 521 -5.17 0.79 27.26
C ILE A 521 -6.28 1.27 28.20
N ALA A 522 -7.26 0.40 28.44
CA ALA A 522 -8.46 0.65 29.22
C ALA A 522 -8.40 -0.11 30.56
N PHE A 523 -8.48 0.54 31.72
CA PHE A 523 -8.64 1.99 31.96
C PHE A 523 -7.94 2.45 33.23
N LEU A 524 -7.59 3.74 33.29
CA LEU A 524 -7.46 4.47 34.55
C LEU A 524 -8.85 4.99 34.96
N ASN A 525 -9.58 4.22 35.76
CA ASN A 525 -11.00 4.47 36.05
C ASN A 525 -11.27 4.98 37.48
N LYS A 526 -10.22 5.30 38.23
CA LYS A 526 -10.31 5.97 39.54
C LYS A 526 -9.24 7.05 39.62
N PHE A 527 -9.64 8.31 39.80
CA PHE A 527 -8.75 9.46 39.94
C PHE A 527 -9.53 10.74 40.30
N GLY A 528 -8.80 11.76 40.74
CA GLY A 528 -9.33 13.09 41.06
C GLY A 528 -10.13 13.15 42.37
N GLY A 529 -10.44 14.35 42.83
CA GLY A 529 -11.03 14.59 44.15
C GLY A 529 -10.13 14.16 45.31
N GLY A 530 -8.80 14.23 45.13
CA GLY A 530 -7.82 13.82 46.13
C GLY A 530 -7.60 12.31 46.26
N GLN A 531 -8.26 11.49 45.43
CA GLN A 531 -8.08 10.04 45.43
C GLN A 531 -6.72 9.64 44.83
N THR A 532 -6.13 8.56 45.36
CA THR A 532 -5.00 7.88 44.70
C THR A 532 -5.49 7.26 43.39
N PRO A 533 -4.90 7.63 42.22
CA PRO A 533 -5.34 7.06 40.96
C PRO A 533 -5.04 5.57 40.85
N GLU A 534 -5.96 4.82 40.26
CA GLU A 534 -5.89 3.37 40.16
C GLU A 534 -6.26 2.91 38.73
N ILE A 535 -5.41 2.07 38.16
CA ILE A 535 -5.63 1.45 36.85
C ILE A 535 -6.36 0.12 37.04
N ASN A 536 -7.26 -0.22 36.13
CA ASN A 536 -7.91 -1.53 36.09
C ASN A 536 -7.65 -2.16 34.73
N LEU A 537 -6.98 -3.31 34.72
CA LEU A 537 -6.74 -4.14 33.52
C LEU A 537 -7.41 -5.52 33.63
N ALA A 538 -8.57 -5.57 34.29
CA ALA A 538 -9.34 -6.78 34.52
C ALA A 538 -8.45 -7.96 34.98
N GLY A 539 -8.50 -9.09 34.27
CA GLY A 539 -7.74 -10.30 34.59
C GLY A 539 -6.31 -10.33 34.03
N HIS A 540 -5.80 -9.27 33.39
CA HIS A 540 -4.46 -9.29 32.78
C HIS A 540 -3.33 -9.24 33.81
N CYS A 541 -3.48 -8.43 34.85
CA CYS A 541 -2.46 -8.22 35.88
C CYS A 541 -3.07 -7.49 37.09
N ASN A 542 -2.38 -7.56 38.22
CA ASN A 542 -2.75 -6.80 39.43
C ASN A 542 -1.80 -5.60 39.61
N PRO A 543 -2.31 -4.35 39.54
CA PRO A 543 -1.49 -3.15 39.72
C PRO A 543 -1.08 -2.91 41.19
N ALA A 544 -1.86 -3.38 42.17
CA ALA A 544 -1.57 -3.19 43.59
C ALA A 544 -0.29 -3.91 44.03
N SER A 545 0.06 -5.04 43.38
CA SER A 545 1.31 -5.76 43.59
C SER A 545 2.44 -5.33 42.63
N GLY A 546 2.23 -4.30 41.82
CA GLY A 546 3.15 -3.90 40.75
C GLY A 546 3.21 -4.86 39.56
N GLY A 547 2.35 -5.89 39.52
CA GLY A 547 2.35 -6.92 38.49
C GLY A 547 2.05 -6.41 37.08
N CYS A 548 1.45 -5.22 36.94
CA CYS A 548 1.17 -4.61 35.64
C CYS A 548 2.37 -3.96 34.95
N ALA A 549 3.54 -3.90 35.60
CA ALA A 549 4.77 -3.43 34.95
C ALA A 549 5.16 -4.26 33.72
N ILE A 550 4.69 -5.51 33.62
CA ILE A 550 4.91 -6.39 32.47
C ILE A 550 4.33 -5.83 31.16
N VAL A 551 3.31 -4.97 31.23
CA VAL A 551 2.65 -4.34 30.08
C VAL A 551 3.63 -3.44 29.31
N SER A 552 4.69 -2.92 29.95
CA SER A 552 5.79 -2.17 29.32
C SER A 552 6.37 -2.87 28.09
N ARG A 553 6.50 -4.21 28.13
CA ARG A 553 6.99 -5.01 26.99
C ARG A 553 6.01 -4.97 25.82
N GLY A 554 4.70 -5.04 26.12
CA GLY A 554 3.64 -4.91 25.13
C GLY A 554 3.66 -3.54 24.47
N ILE A 555 3.77 -2.47 25.25
CA ILE A 555 3.86 -1.09 24.75
C ILE A 555 5.05 -0.94 23.78
N THR A 556 6.23 -1.42 24.19
CA THR A 556 7.45 -1.37 23.36
C THR A 556 7.29 -2.18 22.07
N SER A 557 6.62 -3.33 22.12
CA SER A 557 6.29 -4.16 20.94
C SER A 557 5.31 -3.45 19.99
N CYS A 558 4.36 -2.69 20.50
CA CYS A 558 3.47 -1.86 19.68
C CYS A 558 4.25 -0.73 19.00
N HIS A 559 5.11 -0.03 19.75
CA HIS A 559 5.93 1.06 19.22
C HIS A 559 6.88 0.61 18.13
N SER A 560 7.51 -0.55 18.26
CA SER A 560 8.40 -1.10 17.22
C SER A 560 7.68 -1.42 15.91
N ARG A 561 6.33 -1.50 15.95
CA ARG A 561 5.44 -1.71 14.80
C ARG A 561 4.79 -0.41 14.30
N GLY A 562 5.17 0.74 14.86
CA GLY A 562 4.60 2.04 14.51
C GLY A 562 3.18 2.28 15.03
N ILE A 563 2.71 1.46 15.98
CA ILE A 563 1.37 1.58 16.59
C ILE A 563 1.45 2.56 17.76
N LYS A 564 0.52 3.52 17.80
CA LYS A 564 0.42 4.44 18.93
C LYS A 564 -0.34 3.80 20.08
N VAL A 565 0.17 3.92 21.29
CA VAL A 565 -0.44 3.39 22.50
C VAL A 565 -0.79 4.53 23.45
N LEU A 566 -2.08 4.69 23.74
CA LEU A 566 -2.61 5.71 24.64
C LEU A 566 -3.15 5.05 25.91
N LEU A 567 -3.06 5.77 27.03
CA LEU A 567 -3.82 5.41 28.23
C LEU A 567 -5.20 6.04 28.14
N SER A 568 -6.25 5.23 28.27
CA SER A 568 -7.61 5.74 28.38
C SER A 568 -7.97 6.00 29.84
N ILE A 569 -8.41 7.23 30.12
CA ILE A 569 -8.94 7.65 31.42
C ILE A 569 -10.46 7.63 31.37
N GLY A 570 -11.09 7.06 32.42
CA GLY A 570 -12.54 7.00 32.54
C GLY A 570 -13.11 5.60 32.28
N GLY A 571 -13.97 5.49 31.26
CA GLY A 571 -14.77 4.31 30.91
C GLY A 571 -16.18 4.34 31.53
N GLY A 572 -17.08 3.48 31.03
CA GLY A 572 -18.48 3.42 31.50
C GLY A 572 -18.68 2.97 32.96
N ALA A 573 -17.62 2.53 33.64
CA ALA A 573 -17.64 2.15 35.06
C ALA A 573 -16.36 2.61 35.77
N GLY A 574 -16.50 3.27 36.92
CA GLY A 574 -15.37 3.78 37.70
C GLY A 574 -15.78 4.84 38.71
N ASN A 575 -14.80 5.36 39.44
CA ASN A 575 -14.96 6.48 40.37
C ASN A 575 -13.96 7.60 40.02
N TYR A 576 -14.27 8.36 38.97
CA TYR A 576 -13.44 9.43 38.46
C TYR A 576 -14.23 10.74 38.34
N SER A 577 -13.57 11.85 38.68
CA SER A 577 -14.12 13.20 38.53
C SER A 577 -12.99 14.21 38.64
N LEU A 578 -13.25 15.47 38.27
CA LEU A 578 -12.36 16.59 38.55
C LEU A 578 -13.11 17.62 39.39
N ALA A 579 -12.61 17.88 40.60
CA ALA A 579 -13.24 18.78 41.56
C ALA A 579 -12.92 20.26 41.31
N SER A 580 -11.75 20.55 40.71
CA SER A 580 -11.29 21.92 40.45
C SER A 580 -10.26 21.97 39.31
N ALA A 581 -9.89 23.17 38.89
CA ALA A 581 -8.78 23.37 37.96
C ALA A 581 -7.42 22.97 38.56
N ALA A 582 -7.27 23.02 39.88
CA ALA A 582 -6.08 22.53 40.59
C ALA A 582 -6.04 21.00 40.56
N ASP A 583 -7.16 20.33 40.82
CA ASP A 583 -7.29 18.87 40.72
C ASP A 583 -6.99 18.38 39.30
N ALA A 584 -7.48 19.09 38.27
CA ALA A 584 -7.12 18.81 36.87
C ALA A 584 -5.62 18.94 36.59
N LYS A 585 -4.93 19.89 37.25
CA LYS A 585 -3.48 20.02 37.16
C LYS A 585 -2.78 18.85 37.85
N ASP A 586 -3.23 18.47 39.04
CA ASP A 586 -2.61 17.39 39.82
C ASP A 586 -2.77 16.03 39.10
N VAL A 587 -3.94 15.78 38.50
CA VAL A 587 -4.14 14.62 37.61
C VAL A 587 -3.24 14.70 36.37
N ALA A 588 -3.05 15.87 35.76
CA ALA A 588 -2.14 16.02 34.63
C ALA A 588 -0.67 15.72 35.02
N ASP A 589 -0.23 16.24 36.16
CA ASP A 589 1.11 15.99 36.71
C ASP A 589 1.30 14.50 37.02
N TYR A 590 0.27 13.85 37.57
CA TYR A 590 0.27 12.40 37.83
C TYR A 590 0.40 11.59 36.53
N LEU A 591 -0.41 11.88 35.51
CA LEU A 591 -0.36 11.20 34.21
C LEU A 591 1.01 11.40 33.54
N TRP A 592 1.54 12.62 33.61
CA TRP A 592 2.85 12.95 33.07
C TRP A 592 3.97 12.10 33.68
N ASN A 593 4.01 12.00 35.00
CA ASN A 593 5.07 11.31 35.73
C ASN A 593 4.92 9.78 35.74
N ASN A 594 3.69 9.25 35.69
CA ASN A 594 3.45 7.81 35.84
C ASN A 594 3.27 7.05 34.51
N PHE A 595 2.87 7.73 33.44
CA PHE A 595 2.56 7.07 32.15
C PHE A 595 3.24 7.72 30.95
N LEU A 596 3.54 9.01 31.03
CA LEU A 596 4.19 9.73 29.94
C LEU A 596 5.65 10.02 30.31
N GLY A 597 6.11 11.21 29.92
CA GLY A 597 7.51 11.55 29.81
C GLY A 597 8.14 12.23 31.01
N GLY A 598 7.46 12.25 32.16
CA GLY A 598 7.92 12.87 33.39
C GLY A 598 9.06 12.12 34.06
N LYS A 599 9.36 12.49 35.31
CA LYS A 599 10.46 11.88 36.06
C LYS A 599 10.17 10.38 36.22
N LYS A 600 11.16 9.53 35.93
CA LYS A 600 11.04 8.08 36.13
C LYS A 600 10.79 7.80 37.62
N SER A 601 9.54 7.56 37.98
CA SER A 601 9.19 7.02 39.30
C SER A 601 9.55 5.53 39.33
N THR A 602 10.00 5.02 40.48
CA THR A 602 10.24 3.58 40.68
C THR A 602 8.95 2.76 40.72
N SER A 603 7.78 3.40 40.71
CA SER A 603 6.46 2.77 40.90
C SER A 603 5.47 3.02 39.76
N ARG A 604 5.94 3.23 38.52
CA ARG A 604 5.04 3.44 37.36
C ARG A 604 4.13 2.22 37.16
N PRO A 605 2.78 2.38 37.10
CA PRO A 605 1.86 1.23 37.08
C PRO A 605 2.06 0.26 35.91
N LEU A 606 2.48 0.77 34.75
CA LEU A 606 2.74 -0.02 33.54
C LEU A 606 4.24 -0.19 33.26
N GLY A 607 5.09 0.13 34.22
CA GLY A 607 6.55 0.09 34.09
C GLY A 607 7.13 1.30 33.33
N ASP A 608 8.34 1.10 32.80
CA ASP A 608 9.18 2.19 32.27
C ASP A 608 8.80 2.71 30.89
N ALA A 609 7.89 2.02 30.17
CA ALA A 609 7.45 2.48 28.86
C ALA A 609 6.76 3.84 28.96
N VAL A 610 7.00 4.67 27.95
CA VAL A 610 6.41 6.00 27.81
C VAL A 610 5.32 5.93 26.77
N LEU A 611 4.07 6.13 27.17
CA LEU A 611 2.92 6.13 26.25
C LEU A 611 2.96 7.34 25.30
N ASP A 612 2.27 7.21 24.17
CA ASP A 612 2.17 8.28 23.16
C ASP A 612 1.25 9.41 23.63
N GLY A 613 0.26 9.11 24.47
CA GLY A 613 -0.76 10.07 24.82
C GLY A 613 -1.81 9.57 25.80
N VAL A 614 -2.86 10.38 25.94
CA VAL A 614 -4.00 10.13 26.83
C VAL A 614 -5.29 10.22 26.02
N ASP A 615 -6.13 9.22 26.19
CA ASP A 615 -7.48 9.14 25.66
C ASP A 615 -8.51 9.49 26.75
N PHE A 616 -9.44 10.38 26.43
CA PHE A 616 -10.48 10.85 27.34
C PHE A 616 -11.78 10.10 27.03
N ASP A 617 -12.09 9.09 27.82
CA ASP A 617 -13.34 8.32 27.73
C ASP A 617 -14.24 8.65 28.92
N ILE A 618 -14.76 9.87 28.94
CA ILE A 618 -15.50 10.42 30.10
C ILE A 618 -17.00 10.25 29.86
N GLU A 619 -17.61 9.31 30.58
CA GLU A 619 -19.03 8.97 30.42
C GLU A 619 -19.89 9.28 31.66
N LEU A 620 -19.26 9.60 32.79
CA LEU A 620 -19.92 9.92 34.06
C LEU A 620 -19.15 10.97 34.88
N GLY A 621 -19.72 11.36 36.03
CA GLY A 621 -19.10 12.29 36.96
C GLY A 621 -19.28 13.77 36.58
N SER A 622 -18.25 14.58 36.83
CA SER A 622 -18.26 16.03 36.55
C SER A 622 -18.17 16.33 35.05
N THR A 623 -18.87 17.37 34.59
CA THR A 623 -18.73 17.93 33.23
C THR A 623 -17.67 19.04 33.14
N GLN A 624 -16.99 19.33 34.25
CA GLN A 624 -16.07 20.46 34.37
C GLN A 624 -14.60 20.03 34.30
N TYR A 625 -13.75 20.98 33.90
CA TYR A 625 -12.28 20.92 33.98
C TYR A 625 -11.55 19.95 33.04
N TRP A 626 -12.25 19.14 32.23
CA TRP A 626 -11.63 18.31 31.19
C TRP A 626 -10.86 19.12 30.15
N ASP A 627 -11.32 20.35 29.86
CA ASP A 627 -10.62 21.30 28.99
C ASP A 627 -9.33 21.85 29.62
N VAL A 628 -9.32 22.00 30.96
CA VAL A 628 -8.11 22.34 31.71
C VAL A 628 -7.11 21.20 31.67
N LEU A 629 -7.57 19.96 31.91
CA LEU A 629 -6.72 18.76 31.82
C LEU A 629 -6.09 18.62 30.42
N ALA A 630 -6.89 18.77 29.35
CA ALA A 630 -6.39 18.72 27.97
C ALA A 630 -5.32 19.79 27.69
N ARG A 631 -5.53 21.03 28.13
CA ARG A 631 -4.53 22.12 28.02
C ARG A 631 -3.23 21.78 28.75
N ARG A 632 -3.32 21.23 29.96
CA ARG A 632 -2.15 20.86 30.77
C ARG A 632 -1.36 19.71 30.14
N LEU A 633 -2.03 18.65 29.70
CA LEU A 633 -1.38 17.53 29.02
C LEU A 633 -0.67 17.98 27.75
N LYS A 634 -1.32 18.82 26.94
CA LYS A 634 -0.72 19.30 25.69
C LYS A 634 0.48 20.22 25.93
N ALA A 635 0.50 20.97 27.02
CA ALA A 635 1.62 21.82 27.43
C ALA A 635 2.92 21.04 27.75
N TYR A 636 2.85 19.73 28.01
CA TYR A 636 4.05 18.89 28.15
C TYR A 636 4.70 18.49 26.83
N SER A 637 4.07 18.78 25.70
CA SER A 637 4.62 18.47 24.38
C SER A 637 5.96 19.17 24.17
N LYS A 638 6.95 18.42 23.69
CA LYS A 638 8.28 18.94 23.30
C LYS A 638 8.48 18.78 21.78
N PRO A 639 9.36 19.56 21.13
CA PRO A 639 9.57 19.48 19.68
C PRO A 639 9.91 18.09 19.13
N ARG A 640 10.53 17.22 19.95
CA ARG A 640 10.89 15.83 19.58
C ARG A 640 9.96 14.77 20.18
N ARG A 641 8.98 15.14 21.00
CA ARG A 641 8.04 14.23 21.66
C ARG A 641 6.76 14.98 22.04
N SER A 642 5.77 14.92 21.14
CA SER A 642 4.44 15.48 21.39
C SER A 642 3.60 14.49 22.20
N VAL A 643 2.78 15.00 23.11
CA VAL A 643 1.78 14.21 23.83
C VAL A 643 0.51 14.20 23.00
N TYR A 644 0.06 13.04 22.55
CA TYR A 644 -1.24 12.91 21.87
C TYR A 644 -2.39 13.05 22.89
N VAL A 645 -3.44 13.76 22.51
CA VAL A 645 -4.68 13.87 23.27
C VAL A 645 -5.80 13.36 22.37
N ALA A 646 -6.48 12.31 22.81
CA ALA A 646 -7.61 11.72 22.13
C ALA A 646 -8.87 11.77 23.01
N GLY A 647 -10.04 11.56 22.41
CA GLY A 647 -11.29 11.50 23.16
C GLY A 647 -12.35 10.62 22.52
N ALA A 648 -13.17 10.01 23.37
CA ALA A 648 -14.25 9.08 23.03
C ALA A 648 -15.64 9.64 23.41
N PRO A 649 -16.07 10.80 22.87
CA PRO A 649 -17.39 11.32 23.19
C PRO A 649 -18.48 10.38 22.69
N GLN A 650 -19.65 10.41 23.34
CA GLN A 650 -20.83 9.74 22.80
C GLN A 650 -21.33 10.47 21.54
N CYS A 651 -22.08 9.78 20.68
CA CYS A 651 -22.54 10.39 19.44
C CYS A 651 -23.55 11.56 19.56
N PRO A 652 -24.31 11.76 20.65
CA PRO A 652 -25.13 12.96 20.80
C PRO A 652 -24.25 14.22 20.81
N PHE A 653 -24.59 15.18 19.96
CA PHE A 653 -23.81 16.42 19.83
C PHE A 653 -24.58 17.65 20.34
N PRO A 654 -23.96 18.53 21.15
CA PRO A 654 -22.60 18.40 21.70
C PRO A 654 -22.54 17.33 22.80
N ASP A 655 -21.37 16.72 22.97
CA ASP A 655 -21.15 15.78 24.08
C ASP A 655 -21.19 16.50 25.44
N LYS A 656 -21.90 15.91 26.40
CA LYS A 656 -22.15 16.49 27.72
C LYS A 656 -20.87 16.72 28.54
N PHE A 657 -19.90 15.83 28.44
CA PHE A 657 -18.70 15.84 29.28
C PHE A 657 -17.51 16.46 28.54
N LEU A 658 -17.30 16.06 27.30
CA LEU A 658 -16.14 16.44 26.49
C LEU A 658 -16.39 17.64 25.58
N GLY A 659 -17.62 18.13 25.42
CA GLY A 659 -17.92 19.26 24.54
C GLY A 659 -17.04 20.49 24.79
N ARG A 660 -16.82 20.85 26.06
CA ARG A 660 -15.93 21.98 26.42
C ARG A 660 -14.45 21.68 26.09
N ALA A 661 -13.99 20.46 26.34
CA ALA A 661 -12.63 20.04 26.06
C ALA A 661 -12.34 20.00 24.55
N LEU A 662 -13.26 19.47 23.75
CA LEU A 662 -13.15 19.40 22.30
C LEU A 662 -13.11 20.80 21.65
N ASN A 663 -13.83 21.77 22.21
CA ASN A 663 -13.82 23.16 21.74
C ASN A 663 -12.45 23.85 21.88
N THR A 664 -11.52 23.30 22.66
CA THR A 664 -10.15 23.83 22.76
C THR A 664 -9.34 23.66 21.47
N GLY A 665 -9.73 22.72 20.59
CA GLY A 665 -8.98 22.43 19.37
C GLY A 665 -7.71 21.59 19.58
N LEU A 666 -7.49 21.05 20.79
CA LEU A 666 -6.24 20.38 21.16
C LEU A 666 -6.22 18.87 20.91
N PHE A 667 -7.37 18.28 20.55
CA PHE A 667 -7.51 16.85 20.34
C PHE A 667 -6.96 16.43 18.98
N ASP A 668 -5.99 15.51 18.99
CA ASP A 668 -5.41 14.96 17.76
C ASP A 668 -6.38 13.95 17.13
N TYR A 669 -7.03 13.13 17.96
CA TYR A 669 -7.95 12.06 17.54
C TYR A 669 -9.26 12.14 18.31
N VAL A 670 -10.38 11.93 17.63
CA VAL A 670 -11.70 11.84 18.27
C VAL A 670 -12.43 10.63 17.72
N TRP A 671 -12.63 9.59 18.52
CA TRP A 671 -13.39 8.39 18.14
C TRP A 671 -14.78 8.44 18.76
N VAL A 672 -15.70 9.08 18.03
CA VAL A 672 -17.09 9.27 18.47
C VAL A 672 -17.79 7.90 18.59
N GLN A 673 -18.37 7.60 19.74
CA GLN A 673 -19.06 6.33 20.01
C GLN A 673 -20.46 6.32 19.37
N PHE A 674 -20.62 5.68 18.22
CA PHE A 674 -21.88 5.56 17.49
C PHE A 674 -22.69 4.33 17.92
N TYR A 675 -22.82 4.13 19.23
CA TYR A 675 -23.55 3.02 19.85
C TYR A 675 -24.13 3.44 21.22
N ASN A 676 -25.00 2.60 21.78
CA ASN A 676 -25.78 2.89 23.01
C ASN A 676 -26.63 4.19 22.97
N ASN A 677 -26.86 4.76 21.79
CA ASN A 677 -27.50 6.06 21.60
C ASN A 677 -28.42 6.05 20.36
N PRO A 678 -29.71 5.67 20.50
CA PRO A 678 -30.64 5.51 19.37
C PRO A 678 -30.78 6.72 18.43
N SER A 679 -30.62 7.93 18.96
CA SER A 679 -30.76 9.18 18.19
C SER A 679 -29.65 9.42 17.16
N CYS A 680 -28.50 8.75 17.29
CA CYS A 680 -27.33 8.99 16.44
C CYS A 680 -26.55 7.73 16.06
N GLN A 681 -27.02 6.53 16.40
CA GLN A 681 -26.41 5.27 16.00
C GLN A 681 -27.08 4.64 14.76
N TYR A 682 -26.53 3.52 14.31
CA TYR A 682 -27.17 2.67 13.29
C TYR A 682 -28.37 1.93 13.87
N SER A 683 -29.44 1.82 13.07
CA SER A 683 -30.59 0.96 13.36
C SER A 683 -30.88 0.10 12.14
N SER A 684 -31.36 -1.14 12.33
CA SER A 684 -31.56 -2.08 11.23
C SER A 684 -32.40 -1.45 10.11
N GLY A 685 -31.80 -1.34 8.92
CA GLY A 685 -32.46 -0.75 7.74
C GLY A 685 -32.23 0.76 7.53
N SER A 686 -31.72 1.52 8.51
CA SER A 686 -31.45 2.96 8.36
C SER A 686 -30.06 3.37 8.83
N THR A 687 -29.38 4.17 7.98
CA THR A 687 -28.09 4.80 8.29
C THR A 687 -28.21 6.29 8.61
N ASP A 688 -29.42 6.85 8.57
CA ASP A 688 -29.61 8.31 8.48
C ASP A 688 -29.18 9.03 9.76
N ASN A 689 -29.62 8.55 10.94
CA ASN A 689 -29.23 9.11 12.23
C ASN A 689 -27.71 9.15 12.41
N LEU A 690 -27.04 8.05 12.08
CA LEU A 690 -25.59 7.92 12.14
C LEU A 690 -24.87 8.84 11.16
N ILE A 691 -25.28 8.87 9.90
CA ILE A 691 -24.64 9.71 8.89
C ILE A 691 -24.88 11.21 9.17
N ASN A 692 -26.06 11.59 9.65
CA ASN A 692 -26.36 12.96 10.05
C ASN A 692 -25.54 13.38 11.26
N SER A 693 -25.41 12.52 12.27
CA SER A 693 -24.53 12.79 13.41
C SER A 693 -23.05 12.87 12.98
N TRP A 694 -22.55 11.95 12.15
CA TRP A 694 -21.20 12.01 11.60
C TRP A 694 -20.89 13.33 10.89
N LYS A 695 -21.81 13.82 10.05
CA LYS A 695 -21.67 15.12 9.39
C LYS A 695 -21.59 16.26 10.41
N ARG A 696 -22.42 16.23 11.44
CA ARG A 696 -22.42 17.24 12.52
C ARG A 696 -21.08 17.26 13.27
N TRP A 697 -20.57 16.10 13.67
CA TRP A 697 -19.27 15.96 14.31
C TRP A 697 -18.11 16.46 13.45
N THR A 698 -18.06 16.03 12.19
CA THR A 698 -16.97 16.39 11.27
C THR A 698 -16.96 17.85 10.85
N THR A 699 -18.10 18.52 10.82
CA THR A 699 -18.20 19.96 10.52
C THR A 699 -17.97 20.84 11.75
N SER A 700 -18.33 20.37 12.94
CA SER A 700 -18.35 21.21 14.16
C SER A 700 -17.09 21.12 15.02
N VAL A 701 -16.41 19.97 15.05
CA VAL A 701 -15.27 19.75 15.97
C VAL A 701 -13.93 20.13 15.32
N LYS A 702 -13.11 20.90 16.05
CA LYS A 702 -11.71 21.18 15.68
C LYS A 702 -10.81 20.08 16.25
N ALA A 703 -10.58 19.04 15.47
CA ALA A 703 -9.65 17.96 15.81
C ALA A 703 -8.85 17.54 14.57
N GLY A 704 -7.71 16.88 14.79
CA GLY A 704 -6.86 16.40 13.70
C GLY A 704 -7.58 15.37 12.83
N LYS A 705 -8.03 14.27 13.43
CA LYS A 705 -8.80 13.21 12.75
C LYS A 705 -9.96 12.74 13.62
N ILE A 706 -11.06 12.36 12.96
CA ILE A 706 -12.28 11.84 13.58
C ILE A 706 -12.50 10.41 13.08
N PHE A 707 -12.78 9.51 14.02
CA PHE A 707 -12.98 8.09 13.81
C PHE A 707 -14.42 7.71 14.15
N MET A 708 -14.94 6.71 13.45
CA MET A 708 -16.24 6.12 13.74
C MET A 708 -16.08 5.01 14.79
N GLY A 709 -16.45 5.27 16.04
CA GLY A 709 -16.43 4.30 17.13
C GLY A 709 -17.63 3.35 17.06
N LEU A 710 -17.36 2.04 17.07
CA LEU A 710 -18.36 0.98 16.89
C LEU A 710 -18.10 -0.19 17.85
N PRO A 711 -19.15 -0.92 18.25
CA PRO A 711 -18.97 -2.20 18.93
C PRO A 711 -18.49 -3.23 17.91
N ALA A 712 -17.48 -4.03 18.29
CA ALA A 712 -16.90 -5.04 17.42
C ALA A 712 -17.80 -6.27 17.26
N ALA A 713 -18.70 -6.53 18.21
CA ALA A 713 -19.68 -7.61 18.14
C ALA A 713 -21.05 -7.12 18.67
N PRO A 714 -22.16 -7.81 18.34
CA PRO A 714 -23.47 -7.50 18.89
C PRO A 714 -23.49 -7.45 20.42
N GLU A 715 -22.72 -8.32 21.08
CA GLU A 715 -22.65 -8.46 22.54
C GLU A 715 -21.79 -7.38 23.21
N ALA A 716 -21.04 -6.59 22.43
CA ALA A 716 -20.10 -5.61 22.98
C ALA A 716 -20.78 -4.31 23.48
N ALA A 717 -22.04 -4.08 23.09
CA ALA A 717 -22.82 -2.90 23.48
C ALA A 717 -24.32 -3.24 23.53
N GLY A 718 -25.10 -2.46 24.27
CA GLY A 718 -26.55 -2.66 24.37
C GLY A 718 -27.29 -2.40 23.06
N SER A 719 -26.75 -1.54 22.18
CA SER A 719 -27.30 -1.29 20.84
C SER A 719 -26.29 -0.61 19.92
N GLY A 720 -26.60 -0.53 18.61
CA GLY A 720 -25.79 0.21 17.64
C GLY A 720 -24.77 -0.62 16.84
N TYR A 721 -24.73 -1.94 17.03
CA TYR A 721 -23.88 -2.82 16.22
C TYR A 721 -24.22 -2.74 14.73
N ILE A 722 -23.18 -2.62 13.90
CA ILE A 722 -23.30 -2.50 12.46
C ILE A 722 -22.70 -3.74 11.82
N PRO A 723 -23.45 -4.55 11.05
CA PRO A 723 -22.85 -5.64 10.30
C PRO A 723 -21.75 -5.13 9.36
N ALA A 724 -20.60 -5.82 9.30
CA ALA A 724 -19.45 -5.39 8.50
C ALA A 724 -19.80 -5.13 7.01
N ALA A 725 -20.74 -5.89 6.44
CA ALA A 725 -21.24 -5.67 5.08
C ALA A 725 -21.96 -4.32 4.94
N VAL A 726 -22.76 -3.91 5.93
CA VAL A 726 -23.47 -2.63 5.95
C VAL A 726 -22.48 -1.48 6.13
N LEU A 727 -21.54 -1.61 7.08
CA LEU A 727 -20.48 -0.62 7.29
C LEU A 727 -19.71 -0.36 6.00
N LYS A 728 -19.26 -1.41 5.30
CA LYS A 728 -18.49 -1.30 4.05
C LYS A 728 -19.28 -0.74 2.88
N SER A 729 -20.54 -1.15 2.72
CA SER A 729 -21.31 -0.81 1.51
C SER A 729 -22.10 0.49 1.62
N LYS A 730 -22.59 0.84 2.83
CA LYS A 730 -23.51 1.97 3.03
C LYS A 730 -22.88 3.13 3.80
N ILE A 731 -21.94 2.88 4.70
CA ILE A 731 -21.44 3.90 5.64
C ILE A 731 -20.05 4.41 5.27
N LEU A 732 -19.04 3.53 5.15
CA LEU A 732 -17.67 3.89 4.77
C LEU A 732 -17.59 4.76 3.50
N PRO A 733 -18.33 4.45 2.41
CA PRO A 733 -18.29 5.25 1.19
C PRO A 733 -18.79 6.69 1.38
N VAL A 734 -19.61 6.94 2.40
CA VAL A 734 -20.13 8.27 2.74
C VAL A 734 -19.15 8.99 3.66
N ILE A 735 -18.72 8.35 4.75
CA ILE A 735 -17.92 9.01 5.78
C ILE A 735 -16.48 9.30 5.35
N LYS A 736 -15.90 8.45 4.48
CA LYS A 736 -14.53 8.62 3.93
C LYS A 736 -14.38 9.85 3.04
N LYS A 737 -15.49 10.47 2.62
CA LYS A 737 -15.48 11.74 1.88
C LYS A 737 -15.10 12.94 2.75
N SER A 738 -15.18 12.81 4.07
CA SER A 738 -14.74 13.86 4.99
C SER A 738 -13.22 13.91 5.05
N SER A 739 -12.61 15.08 4.88
CA SER A 739 -11.16 15.29 5.04
C SER A 739 -10.67 15.01 6.47
N LYS A 740 -11.58 15.06 7.45
CA LYS A 740 -11.32 14.69 8.85
C LYS A 740 -11.44 13.20 9.13
N TYR A 741 -11.88 12.36 8.18
CA TYR A 741 -11.94 10.92 8.39
C TYR A 741 -10.54 10.38 8.74
N GLY A 742 -10.46 9.75 9.92
CA GLY A 742 -9.27 9.08 10.44
C GLY A 742 -9.34 7.57 10.38
N GLY A 743 -10.55 7.00 10.32
CA GLY A 743 -10.74 5.56 10.37
C GLY A 743 -11.93 5.11 11.21
N VAL A 744 -11.81 3.91 11.79
CA VAL A 744 -12.80 3.27 12.65
C VAL A 744 -12.15 3.00 14.02
N MET A 745 -12.93 3.16 15.09
CA MET A 745 -12.54 2.69 16.42
C MET A 745 -13.45 1.52 16.81
N LEU A 746 -12.90 0.51 17.48
CA LEU A 746 -13.63 -0.67 17.90
C LEU A 746 -13.58 -0.86 19.42
N TRP A 747 -14.76 -1.08 19.99
CA TRP A 747 -14.97 -1.56 21.35
C TRP A 747 -15.39 -3.04 21.30
N SER A 748 -14.58 -4.01 21.71
CA SER A 748 -13.17 -3.96 22.15
C SER A 748 -12.40 -5.15 21.57
N LYS A 749 -11.10 -5.28 21.88
CA LYS A 749 -10.24 -6.39 21.39
C LYS A 749 -10.85 -7.77 21.65
N PHE A 750 -11.37 -8.02 22.85
CA PHE A 750 -12.05 -9.27 23.18
C PHE A 750 -13.16 -9.64 22.18
N TYR A 751 -14.06 -8.69 21.90
CA TYR A 751 -15.18 -8.91 21.00
C TYR A 751 -14.76 -8.94 19.53
N ASP A 752 -13.69 -8.22 19.18
CA ASP A 752 -13.12 -8.24 17.85
C ASP A 752 -12.49 -9.59 17.50
N ASP A 753 -11.84 -10.24 18.47
CA ASP A 753 -11.32 -11.60 18.28
C ASP A 753 -12.44 -12.63 18.12
N LYS A 754 -13.52 -12.50 18.88
CA LYS A 754 -14.69 -13.39 18.77
C LYS A 754 -15.41 -13.28 17.44
N SER A 755 -15.54 -12.06 16.92
CA SER A 755 -16.36 -11.78 15.73
C SER A 755 -15.55 -11.69 14.44
N GLY A 756 -14.23 -11.44 14.51
CA GLY A 756 -13.39 -11.15 13.35
C GLY A 756 -13.76 -9.83 12.64
N TYR A 757 -14.28 -8.84 13.39
CA TYR A 757 -14.84 -7.61 12.81
C TYR A 757 -13.80 -6.78 12.07
N SER A 758 -12.69 -6.43 12.70
CA SER A 758 -11.59 -5.66 12.11
C SER A 758 -11.00 -6.38 10.92
N SER A 759 -10.80 -7.70 11.00
CA SER A 759 -10.35 -8.54 9.87
C SER A 759 -11.29 -8.43 8.65
N SER A 760 -12.59 -8.24 8.90
CA SER A 760 -13.61 -8.10 7.86
C SER A 760 -13.66 -6.70 7.22
N ILE A 761 -13.12 -5.67 7.87
CA ILE A 761 -13.24 -4.26 7.44
C ILE A 761 -11.90 -3.58 7.14
N ILE A 762 -10.76 -4.14 7.58
CA ILE A 762 -9.43 -3.50 7.51
C ILE A 762 -9.03 -3.02 6.12
N LYS A 763 -9.39 -3.76 5.05
CA LYS A 763 -9.11 -3.36 3.66
C LYS A 763 -10.00 -2.21 3.16
N SER A 764 -11.07 -1.90 3.88
CA SER A 764 -12.08 -0.90 3.50
C SER A 764 -11.97 0.39 4.29
N VAL A 765 -11.48 0.33 5.54
CA VAL A 765 -11.10 1.47 6.36
C VAL A 765 -9.98 2.23 5.68
#